data_AF-A0A938T9W6-F1
#
_entry.id   AF-A0A938T9W6-F1
#
_cell.length_a   1.000
_cell.length_b   1.000
_cell.length_c   1.000
_cell.angle_alpha   90.00
_cell.angle_beta   90.00
_cell.angle_gamma   90.00
#
_symmetry.space_group_name_H-M   'P 1'
#
loop_
_entity.id
_entity.type
_entity.pdbx_description
1 polymer ?
#
loop_
_entity_poly.entity_id
_entity_poly.type
_entity_poly.pdbx_seq_one_letter_code
_entity_poly.pdbx_strand_id
1 'polypeptide(L)'
;MFAWRFNSVITSLSSAFSLPRTEFAERNAAVQKLKLSFAVMGMLAQLGFGQSQLRPPDVAGVWEGILHSFGQESRLIYKISVNDDGSLSVFHDSPDYCLNNIPVAEAKLDGSHLFLRIGLYDARFEGTVENNILRGRYGTPGLWIPLTLKRRSRDPMFLLDNMVPRLGRDGRRLFDYHYRTPEVGDDGWEVANAAAEGVDTSKIGALMRRVVAGEFPNLHSVVVVKDGKLIVDEYFHGFHRDKPHRISSIAKIVPAACIGLAIERGLIKDIQTPLCELFPEYGDLLCSGEKKRLTLYHLLTMTTGLQWNEHAVSYFDSSNDLSILKRSPDSIRNLFERPSAYLPGERFVYNSACVMALETIIQKITGPHFLVLAQNELFTPLGISNYRWDYSEGLFMVPRDMAKLGRLFLNKGEFGGSRILSSAWTDSAMGRFEKSYPRYFNHWWPIVFFVNGTPIKALQAGGWGGQTITIAPALNTVIVQTGGNQLQPADYDACIRDYLLPAIMTPAYMAEHPDVEYRGLRRSKNLKWEMHWNTEMGCMKACAKSFGIPLSDARLYGGTGVGFLINVDERAEAKSMAVWNWRGAYELCRNLGFSVESIWMHKSNKEFSATQKVVWDRVRQAIDSGYACYGFDLDNSIRTLIIGYDAIGYYHKGWEAERGKGPVYWYELGQTNIGLLGMHFVRPAPPEVPYREMVRKALQFVLEFSANSPKWVPADCKAGPDGYARWVSLLESGKADGYGVSYNAAEFAEGRRFAVEFLEEAKTQLGSELSLLFDEAIRQYRLAAENLRKMSDLFPHDVSAVQRATNLRDKQRRQSAIQYLRAAMDAEVKGLKALAGIVEQLENP
;
A
#
# COMPACT_ATOMS: atom_id res chain seq x y z
N MET A 1 1.09 -23.41 3.08
CA MET A 1 1.78 -23.63 4.38
C MET A 1 1.70 -25.07 4.85
N PHE A 2 0.53 -25.65 5.13
CA PHE A 2 0.41 -27.06 5.57
C PHE A 2 0.87 -28.10 4.52
N ALA A 3 0.59 -27.88 3.23
CA ALA A 3 1.06 -28.75 2.14
C ALA A 3 2.60 -28.76 1.95
N TRP A 4 3.29 -27.69 2.36
CA TRP A 4 4.73 -27.55 2.24
C TRP A 4 5.48 -28.37 3.29
N ARG A 5 5.01 -28.38 4.56
CA ARG A 5 5.54 -29.29 5.59
C ARG A 5 5.42 -30.76 5.20
N PHE A 6 4.35 -31.12 4.50
CA PHE A 6 4.08 -32.50 4.07
C PHE A 6 5.09 -33.02 3.04
N ASN A 7 5.40 -32.24 1.99
CA ASN A 7 6.41 -32.66 1.01
C ASN A 7 7.80 -32.72 1.63
N SER A 8 8.20 -31.75 2.47
CA SER A 8 9.54 -31.75 3.08
C SER A 8 9.80 -32.95 4.01
N VAL A 9 8.79 -33.39 4.77
CA VAL A 9 8.88 -34.55 5.67
C VAL A 9 8.88 -35.87 4.87
N ILE A 10 8.13 -35.95 3.77
CA ILE A 10 8.15 -37.12 2.89
C ILE A 10 9.50 -37.24 2.17
N THR A 11 10.09 -36.14 1.72
CA THR A 11 11.41 -36.14 1.05
C THR A 11 12.57 -36.41 2.02
N SER A 12 12.46 -35.97 3.28
CA SER A 12 13.45 -36.28 4.33
C SER A 12 13.34 -37.73 4.85
N LEU A 13 12.12 -38.30 4.88
CA LEU A 13 11.90 -39.71 5.24
C LEU A 13 12.25 -40.68 4.10
N SER A 14 12.21 -40.23 2.83
CA SER A 14 12.65 -41.05 1.70
C SER A 14 14.17 -41.10 1.52
N SER A 15 14.93 -40.20 2.15
CA SER A 15 16.41 -40.12 2.05
C SER A 15 17.15 -40.69 3.25
N ALA A 16 16.45 -41.00 4.35
CA ALA A 16 17.02 -41.68 5.51
C ALA A 16 16.14 -42.88 5.84
N PHE A 17 16.50 -44.09 5.38
CA PHE A 17 16.32 -45.39 6.05
C PHE A 17 16.58 -46.54 5.06
N SER A 18 17.83 -47.01 5.05
CA SER A 18 18.23 -48.33 4.60
C SER A 18 18.63 -49.17 5.82
N LEU A 19 17.65 -49.70 6.58
CA LEU A 19 17.87 -50.67 7.68
C LEU A 19 16.69 -51.67 7.80
N PRO A 20 16.88 -52.85 8.42
CA PRO A 20 16.23 -54.10 8.02
C PRO A 20 14.81 -54.35 8.55
N ARG A 21 14.07 -55.18 7.81
CA ARG A 21 12.71 -55.67 8.09
C ARG A 21 12.64 -56.64 9.27
N THR A 22 12.58 -56.15 10.50
CA THR A 22 12.07 -56.95 11.65
C THR A 22 11.53 -56.05 12.76
N GLU A 23 10.50 -55.24 12.48
CA GLU A 23 9.73 -54.56 13.56
C GLU A 23 8.36 -54.05 13.08
N PHE A 24 7.75 -54.74 12.09
CA PHE A 24 6.46 -54.34 11.50
C PHE A 24 5.25 -55.08 12.09
N ALA A 25 5.47 -56.10 12.94
CA ALA A 25 4.41 -56.95 13.47
C ALA A 25 3.76 -56.38 14.75
N GLU A 26 4.51 -55.71 15.63
CA GLU A 26 3.97 -55.25 16.93
C GLU A 26 3.21 -53.92 16.85
N ARG A 27 3.47 -53.08 15.84
CA ARG A 27 2.74 -51.80 15.65
C ARG A 27 1.32 -51.98 15.09
N ASN A 28 1.03 -53.07 14.39
CA ASN A 28 -0.30 -53.30 13.81
C ASN A 28 -1.35 -53.74 14.86
N ALA A 29 -0.94 -54.33 15.98
CA ALA A 29 -1.84 -54.70 17.08
C ALA A 29 -2.35 -53.48 17.88
N ALA A 30 -1.51 -52.44 18.03
CA ALA A 30 -1.89 -51.20 18.72
C ALA A 30 -2.85 -50.33 17.89
N VAL A 31 -2.68 -50.29 16.57
CA VAL A 31 -3.55 -49.53 15.65
C VAL A 31 -4.93 -50.19 15.48
N GLN A 32 -5.04 -51.52 15.57
CA GLN A 32 -6.34 -52.19 15.59
C GLN A 32 -7.10 -52.03 16.92
N LYS A 33 -6.41 -51.95 18.06
CA LYS A 33 -7.07 -51.66 19.35
C LYS A 33 -7.63 -50.24 19.43
N LEU A 34 -6.98 -49.25 18.82
CA LEU A 34 -7.53 -47.89 18.73
C LEU A 34 -8.76 -47.80 17.82
N LYS A 35 -8.83 -48.59 16.74
CA LYS A 35 -9.99 -48.57 15.82
C LYS A 35 -11.28 -49.11 16.45
N LEU A 36 -11.20 -49.99 17.45
CA LEU A 36 -12.40 -50.51 18.13
C LEU A 36 -12.96 -49.56 19.21
N SER A 37 -12.14 -48.70 19.81
CA SER A 37 -12.61 -47.72 20.80
C SER A 37 -13.40 -46.56 20.17
N PHE A 38 -13.16 -46.26 18.89
CA PHE A 38 -13.87 -45.19 18.17
C PHE A 38 -15.24 -45.59 17.61
N ALA A 39 -15.49 -46.88 17.40
CA ALA A 39 -16.79 -47.36 16.91
C ALA A 39 -17.90 -47.29 17.97
N VAL A 40 -17.54 -47.37 19.26
CA VAL A 40 -18.53 -47.36 20.37
C VAL A 40 -18.93 -45.93 20.77
N MET A 41 -18.06 -44.92 20.58
CA MET A 41 -18.44 -43.50 20.78
C MET A 41 -19.33 -42.94 19.65
N GLY A 42 -19.30 -43.55 18.45
CA GLY A 42 -20.14 -43.12 17.32
C GLY A 42 -21.61 -43.56 17.41
N MET A 43 -21.94 -44.56 18.23
CA MET A 43 -23.30 -45.12 18.30
C MET A 43 -24.14 -44.68 19.50
N LEU A 44 -23.60 -43.90 20.44
CA LEU A 44 -24.36 -43.36 21.58
C LEU A 44 -24.89 -41.92 21.35
N ALA A 45 -24.80 -41.39 20.13
CA ALA A 45 -25.34 -40.07 19.76
C ALA A 45 -26.77 -40.11 19.17
N GLN A 46 -27.44 -41.27 19.20
CA GLN A 46 -28.83 -41.43 18.68
C GLN A 46 -29.84 -41.86 19.76
N LEU A 47 -29.71 -41.31 20.97
CA LEU A 47 -30.80 -41.34 21.95
C LEU A 47 -31.20 -39.90 22.30
N GLY A 48 -32.45 -39.58 21.99
CA GLY A 48 -33.00 -38.23 21.99
C GLY A 48 -32.87 -37.51 23.32
N PHE A 49 -32.16 -36.38 23.27
CA PHE A 49 -32.51 -35.17 24.01
C PHE A 49 -32.69 -34.09 22.94
N GLY A 50 -33.81 -33.36 22.99
CA GLY A 50 -34.16 -32.37 21.96
C GLY A 50 -33.01 -31.40 21.73
N GLN A 51 -32.34 -31.51 20.57
CA GLN A 51 -31.36 -30.52 20.18
C GLN A 51 -32.11 -29.25 19.87
N SER A 52 -31.96 -28.24 20.73
CA SER A 52 -32.38 -26.89 20.41
C SER A 52 -31.69 -26.47 19.10
N GLN A 53 -32.47 -26.25 18.05
CA GLN A 53 -31.96 -25.77 16.77
C GLN A 53 -31.33 -24.40 16.99
N LEU A 54 -30.00 -24.29 16.85
CA LEU A 54 -29.31 -23.01 17.00
C LEU A 54 -29.66 -22.11 15.81
N ARG A 55 -29.87 -20.83 16.09
CA ARG A 55 -30.07 -19.80 15.06
C ARG A 55 -28.75 -19.05 14.84
N PRO A 56 -28.57 -18.35 13.71
CA PRO A 56 -27.36 -17.57 13.45
C PRO A 56 -26.92 -16.62 14.59
N PRO A 57 -27.82 -15.91 15.31
CA PRO A 57 -27.44 -15.10 16.47
C PRO A 57 -26.83 -15.89 17.64
N ASP A 58 -27.14 -17.19 17.76
CA ASP A 58 -26.64 -18.03 18.84
C ASP A 58 -25.16 -18.39 18.66
N VAL A 59 -24.61 -18.28 17.45
CA VAL A 59 -23.17 -18.50 17.15
C VAL A 59 -22.38 -17.20 17.02
N ALA A 60 -23.04 -16.04 17.04
CA ALA A 60 -22.41 -14.72 16.89
C ALA A 60 -21.42 -14.39 18.03
N GLY A 61 -20.31 -13.75 17.68
CA GLY A 61 -19.27 -13.33 18.63
C GLY A 61 -17.88 -13.82 18.28
N VAL A 62 -16.98 -13.75 19.26
CA VAL A 62 -15.55 -14.07 19.10
C VAL A 62 -15.24 -15.42 19.74
N TRP A 63 -14.61 -16.30 18.96
CA TRP A 63 -14.25 -17.66 19.35
C TRP A 63 -12.73 -17.85 19.23
N GLU A 64 -12.10 -18.44 20.23
CA GLU A 64 -10.65 -18.63 20.27
C GLU A 64 -10.29 -20.06 20.67
N GLY A 65 -9.30 -20.65 20.03
CA GLY A 65 -8.71 -21.92 20.44
C GLY A 65 -7.27 -22.09 19.98
N ILE A 66 -6.61 -23.12 20.52
CA ILE A 66 -5.22 -23.45 20.22
C ILE A 66 -5.21 -24.71 19.35
N LEU A 67 -4.62 -24.59 18.16
CA LEU A 67 -4.33 -25.71 17.29
C LEU A 67 -2.96 -26.28 17.66
N HIS A 68 -2.90 -27.55 18.01
CA HIS A 68 -1.65 -28.27 18.24
C HIS A 68 -1.28 -29.05 16.98
N SER A 69 -0.26 -28.60 16.26
CA SER A 69 0.12 -29.18 14.97
C SER A 69 1.63 -29.34 14.87
N PHE A 70 2.09 -30.59 14.63
CA PHE A 70 3.50 -30.91 14.39
C PHE A 70 4.46 -30.30 15.43
N GLY A 71 4.11 -30.39 16.72
CA GLY A 71 4.92 -29.86 17.82
C GLY A 71 4.89 -28.34 17.98
N GLN A 72 3.98 -27.65 17.28
CA GLN A 72 3.77 -26.21 17.44
C GLN A 72 2.33 -25.91 17.85
N GLU A 73 2.17 -24.85 18.62
CA GLU A 73 0.88 -24.29 19.01
C GLU A 73 0.56 -23.08 18.16
N SER A 74 -0.70 -22.91 17.78
CA SER A 74 -1.13 -21.79 16.97
C SER A 74 -2.53 -21.37 17.38
N ARG A 75 -2.68 -20.12 17.80
CA ARG A 75 -3.99 -19.57 18.14
C ARG A 75 -4.79 -19.32 16.86
N LEU A 76 -6.04 -19.73 16.90
CA LEU A 76 -7.03 -19.50 15.86
C LEU A 76 -8.21 -18.77 16.47
N ILE A 77 -8.58 -17.67 15.85
CA ILE A 77 -9.70 -16.83 16.27
C ILE A 77 -10.72 -16.77 15.13
N TYR A 78 -12.00 -16.85 15.47
CA TYR A 78 -13.10 -16.63 14.55
C TYR A 78 -14.03 -15.54 15.09
N LYS A 79 -14.28 -14.51 14.29
CA LYS A 79 -15.21 -13.41 14.57
C LYS A 79 -16.45 -13.61 13.69
N ILE A 80 -17.56 -14.00 14.30
CA ILE A 80 -18.80 -14.40 13.61
C ILE A 80 -19.85 -13.30 13.81
N SER A 81 -20.24 -12.64 12.73
CA SER A 81 -21.35 -11.67 12.69
C SER A 81 -22.54 -12.25 11.92
N VAL A 82 -23.74 -11.72 12.19
CA VAL A 82 -24.97 -12.09 11.48
C VAL A 82 -25.41 -10.89 10.65
N ASN A 83 -25.67 -11.12 9.37
CA ASN A 83 -26.17 -10.11 8.44
C ASN A 83 -27.69 -10.00 8.54
N ASP A 84 -28.27 -8.93 7.99
CA ASP A 84 -29.72 -8.67 8.04
C ASP A 84 -30.57 -9.79 7.40
N ASP A 85 -30.00 -10.50 6.42
CA ASP A 85 -30.63 -11.65 5.75
C ASP A 85 -30.49 -12.98 6.53
N GLY A 86 -29.89 -12.95 7.72
CA GLY A 86 -29.63 -14.12 8.57
C GLY A 86 -28.39 -14.92 8.18
N SER A 87 -27.66 -14.55 7.13
CA SER A 87 -26.39 -15.20 6.77
C SER A 87 -25.26 -14.83 7.74
N LEU A 88 -24.21 -15.67 7.78
CA LEU A 88 -23.04 -15.46 8.64
C LEU A 88 -21.90 -14.76 7.87
N SER A 89 -21.43 -13.64 8.41
CA SER A 89 -20.16 -13.00 8.03
C SER A 89 -19.08 -13.42 9.02
N VAL A 90 -18.06 -14.16 8.56
CA VAL A 90 -17.01 -14.67 9.45
C VAL A 90 -15.62 -14.20 9.03
N PHE A 91 -14.85 -13.72 10.00
CA PHE A 91 -13.42 -13.46 9.84
C PHE A 91 -12.59 -14.42 10.68
N HIS A 92 -11.44 -14.81 10.15
CA HIS A 92 -10.47 -15.68 10.78
C HIS A 92 -9.15 -14.93 11.05
N ASP A 93 -8.63 -15.07 12.26
CA ASP A 93 -7.28 -14.61 12.60
C ASP A 93 -6.40 -15.78 13.06
N SER A 94 -5.12 -15.70 12.73
CA SER A 94 -4.03 -16.49 13.32
C SER A 94 -2.92 -15.54 13.77
N PRO A 95 -3.05 -14.97 14.99
CA PRO A 95 -2.17 -13.88 15.44
C PRO A 95 -0.70 -14.31 15.57
N ASP A 96 -0.43 -15.59 15.84
CA ASP A 96 0.95 -16.10 15.96
C ASP A 96 1.70 -16.14 14.61
N TYR A 97 0.97 -16.10 13.49
CA TYR A 97 1.53 -15.92 12.15
C TYR A 97 1.28 -14.53 11.58
N CYS A 98 0.79 -13.60 12.41
CA CYS A 98 0.44 -12.22 12.02
C CYS A 98 -0.62 -12.16 10.91
N LEU A 99 -1.50 -13.16 10.81
CA LEU A 99 -2.59 -13.19 9.84
C LEU A 99 -3.87 -12.71 10.51
N ASN A 100 -4.43 -11.58 10.08
CA ASN A 100 -5.59 -10.97 10.71
C ASN A 100 -6.65 -10.56 9.68
N ASN A 101 -7.91 -10.60 10.12
CA ASN A 101 -9.12 -10.29 9.36
C ASN A 101 -9.21 -11.05 8.04
N ILE A 102 -8.88 -12.35 8.02
CA ILE A 102 -9.05 -13.17 6.83
C ILE A 102 -10.55 -13.43 6.63
N PRO A 103 -11.17 -13.00 5.53
CA PRO A 103 -12.56 -13.33 5.27
C PRO A 103 -12.70 -14.84 5.05
N VAL A 104 -13.63 -15.46 5.76
CA VAL A 104 -14.02 -16.86 5.54
C VAL A 104 -14.91 -16.89 4.30
N ALA A 105 -14.53 -17.73 3.33
CA ALA A 105 -15.17 -17.79 2.03
C ALA A 105 -16.52 -18.52 2.06
N GLU A 106 -16.77 -19.34 3.07
CA GLU A 106 -18.02 -20.05 3.26
C GLU A 106 -18.25 -20.32 4.75
N ALA A 107 -19.43 -19.95 5.26
CA ALA A 107 -19.86 -20.23 6.63
C ALA A 107 -21.28 -20.80 6.59
N LYS A 108 -21.47 -22.00 7.15
CA LYS A 108 -22.75 -22.70 7.18
C LYS A 108 -23.04 -23.20 8.59
N LEU A 109 -24.26 -22.94 9.06
CA LEU A 109 -24.79 -23.47 10.31
C LEU A 109 -25.96 -24.40 9.99
N ASP A 110 -25.85 -25.67 10.38
CA ASP A 110 -26.90 -26.68 10.22
C ASP A 110 -27.16 -27.36 11.56
N GLY A 111 -28.33 -27.11 12.15
CA GLY A 111 -28.64 -27.51 13.53
C GLY A 111 -27.65 -26.93 14.53
N SER A 112 -26.80 -27.79 15.10
CA SER A 112 -25.70 -27.40 16.02
C SER A 112 -24.31 -27.44 15.36
N HIS A 113 -24.23 -27.80 14.08
CA HIS A 113 -22.98 -27.98 13.35
C HIS A 113 -22.58 -26.71 12.59
N LEU A 114 -21.38 -26.20 12.85
CA LEU A 114 -20.77 -25.08 12.15
C LEU A 114 -19.67 -25.59 11.20
N PHE A 115 -19.77 -25.20 9.93
CA PHE A 115 -18.76 -25.37 8.90
C PHE A 115 -18.21 -24.00 8.48
N LEU A 116 -16.88 -23.87 8.41
CA LEU A 116 -16.18 -22.68 7.94
C LEU A 116 -15.11 -23.08 6.92
N ARG A 117 -15.04 -22.39 5.77
CA ARG A 117 -13.96 -22.56 4.78
C ARG A 117 -13.19 -21.27 4.60
N ILE A 118 -11.90 -21.31 4.91
CA ILE A 118 -10.99 -20.18 4.75
C ILE A 118 -10.44 -20.23 3.32
N GLY A 119 -10.95 -19.36 2.44
CA GLY A 119 -10.63 -19.40 1.01
C GLY A 119 -9.16 -19.16 0.69
N LEU A 120 -8.47 -18.35 1.50
CA LEU A 120 -7.08 -17.93 1.27
C LEU A 120 -6.08 -19.11 1.14
N TYR A 121 -6.32 -20.20 1.86
CA TYR A 121 -5.44 -21.39 1.84
C TYR A 121 -6.23 -22.71 1.93
N ASP A 122 -7.52 -22.66 1.56
CA ASP A 122 -8.50 -23.75 1.56
C ASP A 122 -8.55 -24.63 2.83
N ALA A 123 -8.24 -24.05 3.99
CA ALA A 123 -8.47 -24.73 5.25
C ALA A 123 -9.95 -24.70 5.64
N ARG A 124 -10.36 -25.72 6.39
CA ARG A 124 -11.72 -25.94 6.83
C ARG A 124 -11.75 -26.14 8.33
N PHE A 125 -12.81 -25.64 8.94
CA PHE A 125 -13.19 -25.98 10.29
C PHE A 125 -14.59 -26.60 10.27
N GLU A 126 -14.74 -27.72 10.97
CA GLU A 126 -15.98 -28.48 11.10
C GLU A 126 -16.17 -28.86 12.57
N GLY A 127 -17.25 -28.40 13.22
CA GLY A 127 -17.50 -28.73 14.62
C GLY A 127 -18.90 -28.45 15.12
N THR A 128 -19.20 -28.90 16.34
CA THR A 128 -20.49 -28.75 17.00
C THR A 128 -20.41 -27.70 18.09
N VAL A 129 -21.42 -26.83 18.16
CA VAL A 129 -21.54 -25.75 19.16
C VAL A 129 -22.39 -26.24 20.34
N GLU A 130 -21.85 -26.15 21.55
CA GLU A 130 -22.57 -26.45 22.79
C GLU A 130 -22.00 -25.61 23.95
N ASN A 131 -22.85 -24.91 24.72
CA ASN A 131 -22.45 -24.21 25.96
C ASN A 131 -21.21 -23.31 25.82
N ASN A 132 -21.15 -22.45 24.78
CA ASN A 132 -20.01 -21.57 24.47
C ASN A 132 -18.69 -22.30 24.14
N ILE A 133 -18.76 -23.59 23.84
CA ILE A 133 -17.66 -24.41 23.36
C ILE A 133 -17.99 -24.89 21.96
N LEU A 134 -17.01 -24.79 21.07
CA LEU A 134 -17.08 -25.31 19.72
C LEU A 134 -16.05 -26.43 19.58
N ARG A 135 -16.51 -27.68 19.53
CA ARG A 135 -15.65 -28.87 19.43
C ARG A 135 -15.65 -29.39 18.02
N GLY A 136 -14.48 -29.55 17.41
CA GLY A 136 -14.41 -29.99 16.03
C GLY A 136 -13.00 -30.32 15.57
N ARG A 137 -12.81 -30.15 14.26
CA ARG A 137 -11.55 -30.40 13.56
C ARG A 137 -11.24 -29.26 12.61
N TYR A 138 -9.96 -28.99 12.44
CA TYR A 138 -9.40 -27.99 11.54
C TYR A 138 -8.39 -28.65 10.61
N GLY A 139 -8.38 -28.28 9.33
CA GLY A 139 -7.38 -28.77 8.39
C GLY A 139 -7.82 -28.67 6.93
N THR A 140 -7.19 -29.46 6.07
CA THR A 140 -7.54 -29.55 4.64
C THR A 140 -8.08 -30.95 4.35
N PRO A 141 -8.81 -31.17 3.24
CA PRO A 141 -9.19 -32.53 2.84
C PRO A 141 -7.98 -33.47 2.84
N GLY A 142 -8.06 -34.56 3.61
CA GLY A 142 -6.96 -35.53 3.80
C GLY A 142 -6.10 -35.33 5.05
N LEU A 143 -6.20 -34.21 5.77
CA LEU A 143 -5.49 -33.97 7.03
C LEU A 143 -6.34 -33.14 7.99
N TRP A 144 -6.81 -33.78 9.07
CA TRP A 144 -7.65 -33.16 10.09
C TRP A 144 -6.98 -33.19 11.45
N ILE A 145 -6.99 -32.05 12.13
CA ILE A 145 -6.42 -31.87 13.47
C ILE A 145 -7.56 -31.47 14.41
N PRO A 146 -7.73 -32.13 15.57
CA PRO A 146 -8.72 -31.71 16.55
C PRO A 146 -8.52 -30.25 17.00
N LEU A 147 -9.61 -29.50 17.09
CA LEU A 147 -9.60 -28.12 17.57
C LEU A 147 -10.83 -27.86 18.44
N THR A 148 -10.61 -27.28 19.60
CA THR A 148 -11.67 -26.77 20.47
C THR A 148 -11.56 -25.26 20.59
N LEU A 149 -12.62 -24.55 20.25
CA LEU A 149 -12.74 -23.11 20.41
C LEU A 149 -13.65 -22.80 21.61
N LYS A 150 -13.32 -21.75 22.36
CA LYS A 150 -14.13 -21.20 23.44
C LYS A 150 -14.61 -19.81 23.05
N ARG A 151 -15.89 -19.49 23.32
CA ARG A 151 -16.41 -18.13 23.09
C ARG A 151 -15.80 -17.17 24.10
N ARG A 152 -15.19 -16.09 23.61
CA ARG A 152 -14.59 -15.01 24.40
C ARG A 152 -15.55 -13.85 24.59
N SER A 153 -16.41 -13.57 23.60
CA SER A 153 -17.46 -12.57 23.68
C SER A 153 -18.62 -12.90 22.75
N ARG A 154 -19.81 -12.37 23.05
CA ARG A 154 -20.99 -12.39 22.16
C ARG A 154 -21.00 -11.22 21.19
N ASP A 155 -20.29 -10.15 21.50
CA ASP A 155 -20.10 -9.03 20.59
C ASP A 155 -19.06 -9.43 19.53
N PRO A 156 -19.40 -9.49 18.23
CA PRO A 156 -18.44 -9.81 17.17
C PRO A 156 -17.42 -8.70 16.92
N MET A 157 -17.73 -7.46 17.35
CA MET A 157 -16.81 -6.33 17.37
C MET A 157 -15.95 -6.31 18.63
N PHE A 158 -16.11 -7.28 19.52
CA PHE A 158 -15.28 -7.40 20.71
C PHE A 158 -13.82 -7.46 20.31
N LEU A 159 -13.11 -6.40 20.65
CA LEU A 159 -11.67 -6.39 20.65
C LEU A 159 -11.24 -7.35 21.74
N LEU A 160 -10.65 -8.48 21.34
CA LEU A 160 -9.84 -9.29 22.25
C LEU A 160 -8.79 -8.37 22.90
N ASP A 161 -8.23 -8.83 24.01
CA ASP A 161 -7.31 -8.17 24.97
C ASP A 161 -6.00 -7.58 24.39
N ASN A 162 -5.97 -7.39 23.08
CA ASN A 162 -4.87 -7.34 22.15
C ASN A 162 -4.72 -5.91 21.57
N MET A 163 -5.18 -4.85 22.24
CA MET A 163 -4.94 -3.46 21.79
C MET A 163 -4.20 -2.62 22.84
N VAL A 164 -3.87 -3.22 23.98
CA VAL A 164 -3.31 -2.51 25.13
C VAL A 164 -1.82 -2.26 24.91
N PRO A 165 -1.32 -1.00 25.01
CA PRO A 165 0.08 -0.66 24.74
C PRO A 165 1.09 -1.37 25.64
N ARG A 166 0.73 -1.65 26.91
CA ARG A 166 1.48 -2.47 27.88
C ARG A 166 0.55 -3.06 28.95
N LEU A 167 0.96 -4.17 29.56
CA LEU A 167 0.42 -4.62 30.84
C LEU A 167 1.04 -3.81 31.99
N GLY A 168 0.27 -3.54 33.03
CA GLY A 168 0.77 -3.02 34.31
C GLY A 168 1.67 -4.03 35.01
N ARG A 169 2.43 -3.59 36.01
CA ARG A 169 3.34 -4.44 36.80
C ARG A 169 2.61 -5.57 37.54
N ASP A 170 1.33 -5.40 37.80
CA ASP A 170 0.42 -6.39 38.38
C ASP A 170 -0.25 -7.29 37.31
N GLY A 171 0.17 -7.19 36.06
CA GLY A 171 -0.41 -7.88 34.91
C GLY A 171 -1.76 -7.31 34.46
N ARG A 172 -2.27 -6.22 35.06
CA ARG A 172 -3.57 -5.63 34.70
C ARG A 172 -3.44 -4.71 33.48
N ARG A 173 -4.56 -4.48 32.80
CA ARG A 173 -4.61 -3.69 31.55
C ARG A 173 -4.71 -2.20 31.83
N LEU A 174 -4.07 -1.39 30.98
CA LEU A 174 -4.13 0.07 31.02
C LEU A 174 -4.74 0.58 29.70
N PHE A 175 -6.02 0.94 29.71
CA PHE A 175 -6.73 1.43 28.52
C PHE A 175 -6.41 2.90 28.19
N ASP A 176 -6.15 3.71 29.21
CA ASP A 176 -5.67 5.08 29.03
C ASP A 176 -4.14 5.11 28.91
N TYR A 177 -3.65 5.62 27.77
CA TYR A 177 -2.22 5.75 27.55
C TYR A 177 -1.65 7.00 28.23
N HIS A 178 -0.69 6.76 29.12
CA HIS A 178 0.22 7.77 29.64
C HIS A 178 1.65 7.33 29.33
N TYR A 179 2.42 8.23 28.70
CA TYR A 179 3.82 7.96 28.43
C TYR A 179 4.59 7.64 29.71
N ARG A 180 5.45 6.62 29.63
CA ARG A 180 6.35 6.20 30.72
C ARG A 180 7.69 5.80 30.11
N THR A 181 8.77 6.03 30.86
CA THR A 181 10.11 5.55 30.51
C THR A 181 10.09 4.04 30.27
N PRO A 182 10.75 3.53 29.21
CA PRO A 182 10.90 2.10 28.97
C PRO A 182 11.51 1.36 30.17
N GLU A 183 11.14 0.09 30.33
CA GLU A 183 11.73 -0.74 31.37
C GLU A 183 13.13 -1.20 30.96
N VAL A 184 14.06 -1.15 31.92
CA VAL A 184 15.41 -1.73 31.77
C VAL A 184 15.27 -3.24 31.64
N GLY A 185 15.87 -3.81 30.59
CA GLY A 185 15.97 -5.25 30.37
C GLY A 185 17.41 -5.75 30.54
N ASP A 186 17.62 -7.03 30.28
CA ASP A 186 18.93 -7.68 30.18
C ASP A 186 19.51 -7.65 28.75
N ASP A 187 18.85 -6.93 27.85
CA ASP A 187 19.16 -6.81 26.43
C ASP A 187 20.25 -5.77 26.10
N GLY A 188 20.81 -5.10 27.12
CA GLY A 188 21.91 -4.15 27.00
C GLY A 188 21.51 -2.73 26.58
N TRP A 189 20.22 -2.42 26.47
CA TRP A 189 19.78 -1.06 26.18
C TRP A 189 19.87 -0.14 27.39
N GLU A 190 20.53 1.01 27.23
CA GLU A 190 20.30 2.16 28.11
C GLU A 190 18.88 2.70 27.84
N VAL A 191 18.11 3.02 28.89
CA VAL A 191 16.76 3.56 28.76
C VAL A 191 16.72 5.01 29.23
N ALA A 192 15.92 5.84 28.57
CA ALA A 192 15.73 7.24 28.95
C ALA A 192 14.28 7.70 28.85
N ASN A 193 13.94 8.72 29.63
CA ASN A 193 12.67 9.40 29.49
C ASN A 193 12.69 10.29 28.24
N ALA A 194 11.75 10.09 27.32
CA ALA A 194 11.69 10.81 26.05
C ALA A 194 11.64 12.34 26.23
N ALA A 195 10.92 12.84 27.24
CA ALA A 195 10.86 14.28 27.50
C ALA A 195 12.22 14.84 27.95
N ALA A 196 13.02 14.06 28.68
CA ALA A 196 14.38 14.45 29.07
C ALA A 196 15.35 14.48 27.87
N GLU A 197 15.05 13.71 26.81
CA GLU A 197 15.79 13.72 25.54
C GLU A 197 15.19 14.74 24.53
N GLY A 198 14.38 15.69 24.99
CA GLY A 198 13.80 16.76 24.17
C GLY A 198 12.68 16.32 23.22
N VAL A 199 12.11 15.13 23.41
CA VAL A 199 11.05 14.56 22.57
C VAL A 199 9.66 14.94 23.11
N ASP A 200 8.77 15.38 22.23
CA ASP A 200 7.38 15.71 22.56
C ASP A 200 6.54 14.45 22.84
N THR A 201 6.39 14.11 24.12
CA THR A 201 5.60 12.96 24.57
C THR A 201 4.10 13.10 24.28
N SER A 202 3.59 14.30 24.02
CA SER A 202 2.17 14.50 23.68
C SER A 202 1.82 13.88 22.33
N LYS A 203 2.75 13.94 21.37
CA LYS A 203 2.63 13.31 20.04
C LYS A 203 2.70 11.79 20.13
N ILE A 204 3.61 11.26 20.95
CA ILE A 204 3.67 9.81 21.26
C ILE A 204 2.32 9.38 21.87
N GLY A 205 1.82 10.13 22.85
CA GLY A 205 0.53 9.82 23.47
C GLY A 205 -0.66 9.89 22.51
N ALA A 206 -0.64 10.84 21.57
CA ALA A 206 -1.66 10.94 20.53
C ALA A 206 -1.64 9.73 19.61
N LEU A 207 -0.45 9.27 19.18
CA LEU A 207 -0.30 8.04 18.40
C LEU A 207 -0.90 6.86 19.15
N MET A 208 -0.49 6.61 20.40
CA MET A 208 -0.94 5.43 21.14
C MET A 208 -2.45 5.43 21.38
N ARG A 209 -3.07 6.60 21.63
CA ARG A 209 -4.54 6.69 21.73
C ARG A 209 -5.24 6.30 20.42
N ARG A 210 -4.71 6.74 19.28
CA ARG A 210 -5.26 6.38 17.95
C ARG A 210 -5.04 4.90 17.63
N VAL A 211 -3.92 4.31 18.03
CA VAL A 211 -3.68 2.86 17.93
C VAL A 211 -4.72 2.10 18.76
N VAL A 212 -4.92 2.48 20.03
CA VAL A 212 -5.94 1.88 20.92
C VAL A 212 -7.35 2.05 20.37
N ALA A 213 -7.64 3.19 19.72
CA ALA A 213 -8.91 3.45 19.05
C ALA A 213 -9.12 2.63 17.74
N GLY A 214 -8.11 1.88 17.30
CA GLY A 214 -8.18 1.04 16.09
C GLY A 214 -7.91 1.78 14.78
N GLU A 215 -7.44 3.03 14.84
CA GLU A 215 -7.14 3.84 13.64
C GLU A 215 -5.83 3.43 12.94
N PHE A 216 -4.99 2.67 13.64
CA PHE A 216 -3.79 2.01 13.10
C PHE A 216 -3.97 0.48 13.21
N PRO A 217 -4.73 -0.14 12.31
CA PRO A 217 -5.07 -1.56 12.42
C PRO A 217 -3.81 -2.44 12.37
N ASN A 218 -3.76 -3.47 13.22
CA ASN A 218 -2.67 -4.45 13.34
C ASN A 218 -1.26 -3.86 13.44
N LEU A 219 -1.08 -2.70 14.07
CA LEU A 219 0.23 -2.24 14.55
C LEU A 219 0.55 -3.01 15.84
N HIS A 220 1.57 -3.85 15.82
CA HIS A 220 1.87 -4.79 16.91
C HIS A 220 2.96 -4.29 17.87
N SER A 221 3.85 -3.39 17.45
CA SER A 221 4.80 -2.73 18.35
C SER A 221 5.34 -1.43 17.77
N VAL A 222 5.81 -0.54 18.66
CA VAL A 222 6.58 0.67 18.35
C VAL A 222 7.74 0.77 19.34
N VAL A 223 8.97 0.75 18.82
CA VAL A 223 10.22 0.88 19.59
C VAL A 223 11.01 2.04 19.00
N VAL A 224 11.48 2.98 19.84
CA VAL A 224 12.28 4.12 19.41
C VAL A 224 13.54 4.22 20.25
N VAL A 225 14.69 4.26 19.56
CA VAL A 225 16.01 4.51 20.12
C VAL A 225 16.49 5.87 19.62
N LYS A 226 16.79 6.79 20.54
CA LYS A 226 17.32 8.13 20.27
C LYS A 226 18.63 8.29 21.03
N ASP A 227 19.67 8.74 20.34
CA ASP A 227 21.00 8.96 20.93
C ASP A 227 21.58 7.73 21.65
N GLY A 228 21.23 6.54 21.16
CA GLY A 228 21.64 5.26 21.74
C GLY A 228 20.80 4.79 22.91
N LYS A 229 19.81 5.57 23.35
CA LYS A 229 18.91 5.23 24.47
C LYS A 229 17.53 4.84 23.97
N LEU A 230 16.96 3.80 24.55
CA LEU A 230 15.60 3.36 24.32
C LEU A 230 14.62 4.32 25.03
N ILE A 231 13.76 4.99 24.25
CA ILE A 231 12.83 6.04 24.75
C ILE A 231 11.34 5.69 24.58
N VAL A 232 11.00 4.78 23.66
CA VAL A 232 9.64 4.26 23.45
C VAL A 232 9.70 2.75 23.26
N ASP A 233 8.77 2.02 23.88
CA ASP A 233 8.75 0.55 23.93
C ASP A 233 7.31 0.03 24.13
N GLU A 234 6.46 0.24 23.14
CA GLU A 234 5.02 -0.10 23.20
C GLU A 234 4.70 -1.34 22.37
N TYR A 235 3.78 -2.16 22.86
CA TYR A 235 3.37 -3.43 22.24
C TYR A 235 1.86 -3.56 22.24
N PHE A 236 1.31 -4.18 21.21
CA PHE A 236 -0.12 -4.35 21.05
C PHE A 236 -0.36 -5.79 20.58
N HIS A 237 -1.61 -6.15 20.34
CA HIS A 237 -1.99 -7.43 19.73
C HIS A 237 -1.54 -8.70 20.47
N GLY A 238 -1.34 -8.60 21.79
CA GLY A 238 -0.81 -9.69 22.61
C GLY A 238 0.67 -10.00 22.31
N PHE A 239 1.36 -9.06 21.67
CA PHE A 239 2.82 -9.00 21.65
C PHE A 239 3.33 -8.31 22.92
N HIS A 240 4.58 -8.61 23.25
CA HIS A 240 5.32 -8.02 24.36
C HIS A 240 6.81 -8.12 24.03
N ARG A 241 7.65 -7.47 24.85
CA ARG A 241 9.09 -7.32 24.59
C ARG A 241 9.85 -8.62 24.32
N ASP A 242 9.45 -9.70 24.99
CA ASP A 242 10.11 -11.01 24.90
C ASP A 242 9.50 -11.94 23.83
N LYS A 243 8.50 -11.48 23.07
CA LYS A 243 7.81 -12.29 22.06
C LYS A 243 8.36 -12.01 20.65
N PRO A 244 9.03 -12.97 20.00
CA PRO A 244 9.51 -12.78 18.63
C PRO A 244 8.37 -12.50 17.66
N HIS A 245 8.57 -11.51 16.80
CA HIS A 245 7.65 -11.17 15.72
C HIS A 245 8.22 -11.63 14.38
N ARG A 246 7.37 -12.08 13.46
CA ARG A 246 7.80 -12.35 12.08
C ARG A 246 8.26 -11.05 11.43
N ILE A 247 9.53 -10.97 11.01
CA ILE A 247 10.06 -9.71 10.44
C ILE A 247 10.00 -9.67 8.90
N SER A 248 9.54 -10.76 8.27
CA SER A 248 9.33 -10.86 6.83
C SER A 248 10.59 -10.42 6.06
N SER A 249 10.46 -9.55 5.06
CA SER A 249 11.57 -9.10 4.21
C SER A 249 12.65 -8.27 4.91
N ILE A 250 12.44 -7.82 6.16
CA ILE A 250 13.54 -7.24 6.96
C ILE A 250 14.67 -8.27 7.12
N ALA A 251 14.34 -9.56 7.19
CA ALA A 251 15.31 -10.64 7.34
C ALA A 251 16.41 -10.62 6.27
N LYS A 252 16.17 -10.03 5.09
CA LYS A 252 17.13 -9.95 3.98
C LYS A 252 18.40 -9.19 4.36
N ILE A 253 18.35 -8.26 5.31
CA ILE A 253 19.55 -7.52 5.74
C ILE A 253 20.60 -8.43 6.40
N VAL A 254 20.18 -9.58 6.95
CA VAL A 254 21.07 -10.54 7.62
C VAL A 254 22.01 -11.24 6.63
N PRO A 255 21.53 -11.94 5.59
CA PRO A 255 22.44 -12.53 4.60
C PRO A 255 23.28 -11.48 3.86
N ALA A 256 22.77 -10.26 3.62
CA ALA A 256 23.63 -9.18 3.11
C ALA A 256 24.75 -8.81 4.07
N ALA A 257 24.48 -8.65 5.37
CA ALA A 257 25.52 -8.41 6.37
C ALA A 257 26.55 -9.56 6.40
N CYS A 258 26.11 -10.82 6.29
CA CYS A 258 27.00 -11.98 6.16
C CYS A 258 27.90 -11.90 4.92
N ILE A 259 27.41 -11.39 3.79
CA ILE A 259 28.23 -11.15 2.60
C ILE A 259 29.28 -10.07 2.85
N GLY A 260 28.90 -8.99 3.54
CA GLY A 260 29.85 -7.95 3.98
C GLY A 260 30.97 -8.55 4.84
N LEU A 261 30.62 -9.35 5.84
CA LEU A 261 31.58 -10.08 6.69
C LEU A 261 32.48 -11.02 5.87
N ALA A 262 31.93 -11.76 4.91
CA ALA A 262 32.70 -12.66 4.05
C ALA A 262 33.71 -11.90 3.18
N ILE A 263 33.34 -10.72 2.65
CA ILE A 263 34.26 -9.85 1.90
C ILE A 263 35.37 -9.33 2.81
N GLU A 264 35.02 -8.84 4.00
CA GLU A 264 35.99 -8.31 4.98
C GLU A 264 37.02 -9.36 5.41
N ARG A 265 36.63 -10.63 5.41
CA ARG A 265 37.50 -11.77 5.73
C ARG A 265 38.29 -12.30 4.53
N GLY A 266 38.14 -11.69 3.36
CA GLY A 266 38.79 -12.14 2.12
C GLY A 266 38.24 -13.47 1.59
N LEU A 267 37.06 -13.92 2.04
CA LEU A 267 36.40 -15.13 1.54
C LEU A 267 35.71 -14.88 0.19
N ILE A 268 35.31 -13.63 -0.05
CA ILE A 268 34.81 -13.13 -1.34
C ILE A 268 35.67 -11.92 -1.68
N LYS A 269 36.13 -11.82 -2.93
CA LYS A 269 37.02 -10.73 -3.34
C LYS A 269 36.38 -9.36 -3.15
N ASP A 270 35.21 -9.15 -3.76
CA ASP A 270 34.43 -7.92 -3.69
C ASP A 270 33.01 -8.14 -4.26
N ILE A 271 32.18 -7.09 -4.24
CA ILE A 271 30.82 -7.14 -4.80
C ILE A 271 30.78 -7.29 -6.34
N GLN A 272 31.89 -7.07 -7.05
CA GLN A 272 31.96 -7.28 -8.50
C GLN A 272 32.33 -8.73 -8.86
N THR A 273 32.55 -9.60 -7.87
CA THR A 273 32.76 -11.04 -8.09
C THR A 273 31.64 -11.61 -8.98
N PRO A 274 31.98 -12.21 -10.14
CA PRO A 274 31.02 -12.79 -11.06
C PRO A 274 30.24 -13.96 -10.43
N LEU A 275 28.95 -14.07 -10.76
CA LEU A 275 28.15 -15.20 -10.25
C LEU A 275 28.61 -16.54 -10.82
N CYS A 276 29.22 -16.57 -12.01
CA CYS A 276 29.80 -17.78 -12.56
C CYS A 276 30.95 -18.36 -11.73
N GLU A 277 31.70 -17.51 -11.02
CA GLU A 277 32.76 -17.95 -10.10
C GLU A 277 32.17 -18.47 -8.78
N LEU A 278 31.09 -17.85 -8.31
CA LEU A 278 30.41 -18.21 -7.07
C LEU A 278 29.52 -19.47 -7.20
N PHE A 279 29.07 -19.76 -8.43
CA PHE A 279 28.25 -20.91 -8.78
C PHE A 279 28.79 -21.66 -10.01
N PRO A 280 29.96 -22.30 -9.89
CA PRO A 280 30.58 -23.01 -11.01
C PRO A 280 29.71 -24.18 -11.53
N GLU A 281 28.87 -24.78 -10.67
CA GLU A 281 27.94 -25.84 -11.05
C GLU A 281 26.81 -25.39 -12.00
N TYR A 282 26.55 -24.09 -12.11
CA TYR A 282 25.58 -23.51 -13.04
C TYR A 282 26.26 -22.77 -14.19
N GLY A 283 27.48 -23.18 -14.54
CA GLY A 283 28.28 -22.55 -15.60
C GLY A 283 27.62 -22.60 -16.98
N ASP A 284 26.79 -23.61 -17.25
CA ASP A 284 25.96 -23.70 -18.46
C ASP A 284 24.99 -22.51 -18.61
N LEU A 285 24.49 -22.00 -17.48
CA LEU A 285 23.55 -20.87 -17.43
C LEU A 285 24.25 -19.52 -17.24
N LEU A 286 25.33 -19.49 -16.46
CA LEU A 286 25.96 -18.24 -15.99
C LEU A 286 27.20 -17.84 -16.79
N CYS A 287 27.93 -18.74 -17.43
CA CYS A 287 29.19 -18.41 -18.11
C CYS A 287 29.01 -17.92 -19.55
N SER A 288 27.79 -17.82 -20.07
CA SER A 288 27.51 -17.47 -21.46
C SER A 288 26.41 -16.39 -21.60
N GLY A 289 26.30 -15.83 -22.81
CA GLY A 289 25.29 -14.82 -23.15
C GLY A 289 25.33 -13.57 -22.26
N GLU A 290 24.15 -13.03 -21.98
CA GLU A 290 23.98 -11.81 -21.18
C GLU A 290 24.20 -12.07 -19.67
N LYS A 291 23.99 -13.31 -19.22
CA LYS A 291 24.08 -13.72 -17.80
C LYS A 291 25.51 -13.77 -17.26
N LYS A 292 26.53 -13.87 -18.13
CA LYS A 292 27.95 -13.75 -17.73
C LYS A 292 28.32 -12.42 -17.07
N ARG A 293 27.48 -11.39 -17.24
CA ARG A 293 27.66 -10.07 -16.61
C ARG A 293 27.06 -10.00 -15.21
N LEU A 294 26.37 -11.05 -14.75
CA LEU A 294 25.84 -11.10 -13.40
C LEU A 294 26.97 -11.18 -12.39
N THR A 295 26.84 -10.41 -11.31
CA THR A 295 27.81 -10.30 -10.23
C THR A 295 27.06 -10.28 -8.91
N LEU A 296 27.80 -10.42 -7.81
CA LEU A 296 27.25 -10.30 -6.46
C LEU A 296 26.53 -8.94 -6.24
N TYR A 297 27.03 -7.87 -6.85
CA TYR A 297 26.42 -6.54 -6.85
C TYR A 297 24.98 -6.60 -7.34
N HIS A 298 24.72 -7.30 -8.46
CA HIS A 298 23.40 -7.42 -9.05
C HIS A 298 22.39 -8.17 -8.17
N LEU A 299 22.85 -9.11 -7.33
CA LEU A 299 22.02 -9.77 -6.32
C LEU A 299 21.69 -8.81 -5.17
N LEU A 300 22.70 -8.11 -4.64
CA LEU A 300 22.56 -7.16 -3.52
C LEU A 300 21.70 -5.93 -3.86
N THR A 301 21.65 -5.55 -5.13
CA THR A 301 20.81 -4.46 -5.64
C THR A 301 19.47 -4.91 -6.22
N MET A 302 19.24 -6.22 -6.39
CA MET A 302 18.09 -6.77 -7.13
C MET A 302 17.95 -6.21 -8.56
N THR A 303 19.09 -6.07 -9.26
CA THR A 303 19.15 -5.59 -10.64
C THR A 303 19.72 -6.65 -11.58
N THR A 304 19.27 -7.90 -11.42
CA THR A 304 19.77 -9.02 -12.24
C THR A 304 19.31 -8.95 -13.69
N GLY A 305 18.22 -8.24 -13.98
CA GLY A 305 17.60 -8.23 -15.30
C GLY A 305 16.89 -9.53 -15.68
N LEU A 306 16.82 -10.51 -14.77
CA LEU A 306 16.06 -11.76 -14.97
C LEU A 306 14.56 -11.49 -14.88
N GLN A 307 13.78 -12.17 -15.72
CA GLN A 307 12.33 -12.11 -15.68
C GLN A 307 11.82 -12.65 -14.33
N TRP A 308 11.15 -11.80 -13.57
CA TRP A 308 10.63 -12.13 -12.24
C TRP A 308 9.37 -11.33 -11.93
N ASN A 309 8.36 -12.01 -11.41
CA ASN A 309 7.08 -11.41 -11.04
C ASN A 309 6.60 -11.92 -9.67
N GLU A 310 7.08 -11.27 -8.62
CA GLU A 310 6.71 -11.59 -7.23
C GLU A 310 5.68 -10.63 -6.64
N HIS A 311 5.59 -9.40 -7.14
CA HIS A 311 4.68 -8.39 -6.61
C HIS A 311 3.35 -8.27 -7.36
N ALA A 312 3.29 -8.64 -8.65
CA ALA A 312 2.04 -8.53 -9.41
C ALA A 312 1.09 -9.72 -9.20
N VAL A 313 1.57 -10.79 -8.56
CA VAL A 313 0.77 -11.97 -8.20
C VAL A 313 0.79 -12.11 -6.68
N SER A 314 -0.34 -12.43 -6.04
CA SER A 314 -0.41 -12.61 -4.59
C SER A 314 0.58 -13.68 -4.10
N TYR A 315 1.26 -13.44 -2.98
CA TYR A 315 2.12 -14.46 -2.33
C TYR A 315 1.36 -15.71 -1.89
N PHE A 316 0.03 -15.63 -1.75
CA PHE A 316 -0.82 -16.78 -1.45
C PHE A 316 -1.21 -17.58 -2.70
N ASP A 317 -0.95 -17.04 -3.88
CA ASP A 317 -1.19 -17.73 -5.14
C ASP A 317 0.00 -18.67 -5.46
N SER A 318 -0.32 -19.91 -5.82
CA SER A 318 0.67 -20.90 -6.19
C SER A 318 1.44 -20.56 -7.48
N SER A 319 0.88 -19.71 -8.34
CA SER A 319 1.50 -19.23 -9.57
C SER A 319 2.51 -18.09 -9.36
N ASN A 320 2.60 -17.54 -8.15
CA ASN A 320 3.62 -16.55 -7.81
C ASN A 320 5.03 -17.15 -8.00
N ASP A 321 5.94 -16.37 -8.58
CA ASP A 321 7.29 -16.86 -8.92
C ASP A 321 8.08 -17.35 -7.69
N LEU A 322 7.92 -16.70 -6.53
CA LEU A 322 8.53 -17.15 -5.29
C LEU A 322 7.93 -18.49 -4.83
N SER A 323 6.61 -18.68 -4.97
CA SER A 323 5.92 -19.93 -4.66
C SER A 323 6.32 -21.08 -5.59
N ILE A 324 6.57 -20.79 -6.87
CA ILE A 324 7.10 -21.76 -7.83
C ILE A 324 8.53 -22.14 -7.44
N LEU A 325 9.39 -21.15 -7.20
CA LEU A 325 10.79 -21.37 -6.86
C LEU A 325 10.96 -22.17 -5.57
N LYS A 326 10.22 -21.83 -4.50
CA LYS A 326 10.23 -22.58 -3.23
C LYS A 326 9.78 -24.05 -3.34
N ARG A 327 9.10 -24.42 -4.43
CA ARG A 327 8.69 -25.80 -4.72
C ARG A 327 9.64 -26.51 -5.69
N SER A 328 10.60 -25.79 -6.27
CA SER A 328 11.59 -26.36 -7.16
C SER A 328 12.56 -27.26 -6.38
N PRO A 329 12.90 -28.45 -6.88
CA PRO A 329 13.96 -29.29 -6.31
C PRO A 329 15.31 -28.58 -6.24
N ASP A 330 15.58 -27.71 -7.23
CA ASP A 330 16.74 -26.82 -7.24
C ASP A 330 16.24 -25.38 -7.45
N SER A 331 16.19 -24.63 -6.35
CA SER A 331 15.74 -23.23 -6.35
C SER A 331 16.71 -22.29 -7.05
N ILE A 332 18.02 -22.55 -6.97
CA ILE A 332 19.04 -21.66 -7.54
C ILE A 332 19.13 -21.85 -9.05
N ARG A 333 19.08 -23.10 -9.53
CA ARG A 333 18.96 -23.38 -10.96
C ARG A 333 17.68 -22.77 -11.54
N ASN A 334 16.53 -22.90 -10.85
CA ASN A 334 15.28 -22.30 -11.30
C ASN A 334 15.38 -20.77 -11.47
N LEU A 335 16.09 -20.08 -10.57
CA LEU A 335 16.40 -18.65 -10.71
C LEU A 335 17.23 -18.38 -11.97
N PHE A 336 18.34 -19.09 -12.15
CA PHE A 336 19.26 -18.82 -13.26
C PHE A 336 18.76 -19.32 -14.62
N GLU A 337 17.76 -20.20 -14.68
CA GLU A 337 17.08 -20.58 -15.93
C GLU A 337 16.15 -19.49 -16.45
N ARG A 338 15.70 -18.55 -15.60
CA ARG A 338 14.78 -17.48 -16.02
C ARG A 338 15.36 -16.68 -17.20
N PRO A 339 14.54 -16.31 -18.21
CA PRO A 339 15.01 -15.48 -19.31
C PRO A 339 15.54 -14.12 -18.84
N SER A 340 16.49 -13.55 -19.57
CA SER A 340 16.91 -12.15 -19.36
C SER A 340 15.89 -11.21 -20.01
N ALA A 341 15.22 -10.41 -19.20
CA ALA A 341 14.27 -9.38 -19.65
C ALA A 341 14.96 -8.02 -19.88
N TYR A 342 16.04 -7.75 -19.14
CA TYR A 342 16.83 -6.51 -19.19
C TYR A 342 18.32 -6.82 -19.04
N LEU A 343 19.19 -5.85 -19.35
CA LEU A 343 20.61 -5.99 -19.02
C LEU A 343 20.81 -5.97 -17.49
N PRO A 344 21.78 -6.74 -16.94
CA PRO A 344 22.17 -6.61 -15.54
C PRO A 344 22.53 -5.17 -15.20
N GLY A 345 21.97 -4.65 -14.11
CA GLY A 345 22.16 -3.26 -13.68
C GLY A 345 21.24 -2.25 -14.35
N GLU A 346 20.40 -2.64 -15.30
CA GLU A 346 19.51 -1.71 -16.03
C GLU A 346 18.24 -1.38 -15.23
N ARG A 347 17.60 -2.40 -14.63
CA ARG A 347 16.30 -2.25 -13.94
C ARG A 347 16.23 -2.99 -12.63
N PHE A 348 15.41 -2.46 -11.73
CA PHE A 348 15.25 -2.94 -10.37
C PHE A 348 13.99 -3.78 -10.40
N VAL A 349 14.15 -5.05 -10.07
CA VAL A 349 13.05 -5.99 -10.00
C VAL A 349 13.16 -6.67 -8.66
N TYR A 350 12.28 -6.32 -7.73
CA TYR A 350 12.29 -6.90 -6.39
C TYR A 350 12.16 -8.42 -6.49
N ASN A 351 13.20 -9.13 -6.04
CA ASN A 351 13.36 -10.56 -6.29
C ASN A 351 13.93 -11.25 -5.05
N SER A 352 13.06 -11.93 -4.29
CA SER A 352 13.45 -12.66 -3.09
C SER A 352 14.37 -13.85 -3.37
N ALA A 353 14.40 -14.38 -4.60
CA ALA A 353 15.33 -15.45 -4.97
C ALA A 353 16.78 -14.96 -5.05
N CYS A 354 17.02 -13.66 -5.28
CA CYS A 354 18.36 -13.09 -5.16
C CYS A 354 18.93 -13.30 -3.76
N VAL A 355 18.08 -13.22 -2.72
CA VAL A 355 18.49 -13.43 -1.33
C VAL A 355 18.78 -14.90 -1.03
N MET A 356 17.97 -15.82 -1.57
CA MET A 356 18.25 -17.27 -1.48
C MET A 356 19.61 -17.62 -2.14
N ALA A 357 19.97 -16.93 -3.22
CA ALA A 357 21.29 -17.06 -3.83
C ALA A 357 22.41 -16.53 -2.90
N LEU A 358 22.22 -15.39 -2.22
CA LEU A 358 23.17 -14.89 -1.21
C LEU A 358 23.35 -15.88 -0.06
N GLU A 359 22.25 -16.44 0.47
CA GLU A 359 22.29 -17.46 1.53
C GLU A 359 23.08 -18.70 1.09
N THR A 360 22.87 -19.13 -0.17
CA THR A 360 23.58 -20.28 -0.75
C THR A 360 25.06 -20.00 -0.97
N ILE A 361 25.42 -18.77 -1.40
CA ILE A 361 26.84 -18.35 -1.51
C ILE A 361 27.53 -18.47 -0.15
N ILE A 362 26.93 -17.94 0.91
CA ILE A 362 27.51 -18.05 2.27
C ILE A 362 27.64 -19.50 2.67
N GLN A 363 26.60 -20.30 2.51
CA GLN A 363 26.62 -21.73 2.86
C GLN A 363 27.73 -22.49 2.12
N LYS A 364 27.93 -22.24 0.82
CA LYS A 364 29.00 -22.88 0.04
C LYS A 364 30.39 -22.49 0.53
N ILE A 365 30.59 -21.24 0.92
CA ILE A 365 31.87 -20.72 1.38
C ILE A 365 32.20 -21.23 2.78
N THR A 366 31.21 -21.23 3.68
CA THR A 366 31.45 -21.53 5.09
C THR A 366 31.27 -22.99 5.44
N GLY A 367 30.41 -23.72 4.72
CA GLY A 367 29.98 -25.09 5.05
C GLY A 367 28.60 -25.16 5.73
N PRO A 368 28.39 -24.58 6.92
CA PRO A 368 27.09 -24.61 7.59
C PRO A 368 26.10 -23.63 6.97
N HIS A 369 24.83 -23.77 7.36
CA HIS A 369 23.78 -22.82 6.98
C HIS A 369 24.16 -21.38 7.36
N PHE A 370 23.78 -20.38 6.55
CA PHE A 370 24.21 -18.98 6.72
C PHE A 370 23.91 -18.41 8.12
N LEU A 371 22.88 -18.93 8.80
CA LEU A 371 22.52 -18.53 10.16
C LEU A 371 23.59 -18.85 11.20
N VAL A 372 24.46 -19.84 10.97
CA VAL A 372 25.55 -20.14 11.90
C VAL A 372 26.56 -18.99 11.87
N LEU A 373 26.88 -18.48 10.68
CA LEU A 373 27.71 -17.28 10.53
C LEU A 373 27.02 -16.06 11.16
N ALA A 374 25.73 -15.86 10.85
CA ALA A 374 24.95 -14.76 11.41
C ALA A 374 24.90 -14.82 12.94
N GLN A 375 24.72 -16.02 13.52
CA GLN A 375 24.70 -16.21 14.96
C GLN A 375 26.04 -15.79 15.58
N ASN A 376 27.14 -16.35 15.09
CA ASN A 376 28.45 -16.16 15.70
C ASN A 376 29.00 -14.75 15.53
N GLU A 377 28.71 -14.10 14.40
CA GLU A 377 29.44 -12.90 13.98
C GLU A 377 28.59 -11.65 13.88
N LEU A 378 27.28 -11.81 13.90
CA LEU A 378 26.34 -10.68 13.89
C LEU A 378 25.49 -10.68 15.16
N PHE A 379 24.77 -11.75 15.45
CA PHE A 379 23.80 -11.77 16.54
C PHE A 379 24.46 -11.84 17.92
N THR A 380 25.40 -12.74 18.15
CA THR A 380 26.11 -12.84 19.44
C THR A 380 26.83 -11.53 19.80
N PRO A 381 27.61 -10.88 18.90
CA PRO A 381 28.23 -9.59 19.19
C PRO A 381 27.23 -8.45 19.45
N LEU A 382 26.03 -8.52 18.87
CA LEU A 382 24.94 -7.58 19.16
C LEU A 382 24.16 -7.94 20.43
N GLY A 383 24.40 -9.10 21.05
CA GLY A 383 23.59 -9.60 22.15
C GLY A 383 22.16 -9.94 21.72
N ILE A 384 21.98 -10.46 20.51
CA ILE A 384 20.70 -10.97 19.98
C ILE A 384 20.65 -12.48 20.24
N SER A 385 19.72 -12.91 21.10
CA SER A 385 19.59 -14.31 21.52
C SER A 385 18.18 -14.87 21.34
N ASN A 386 17.15 -14.02 21.35
CA ASN A 386 15.74 -14.41 21.25
C ASN A 386 15.22 -14.27 19.81
N TYR A 387 15.66 -15.18 18.94
CA TYR A 387 15.20 -15.28 17.55
C TYR A 387 14.83 -16.72 17.19
N ARG A 388 13.99 -16.86 16.16
CA ARG A 388 13.61 -18.17 15.61
C ARG A 388 13.66 -18.11 14.09
N TRP A 389 14.31 -19.11 13.48
CA TRP A 389 14.20 -19.33 12.04
C TRP A 389 13.15 -20.38 11.74
N ASP A 390 12.23 -20.06 10.83
CA ASP A 390 11.28 -21.00 10.26
C ASP A 390 11.55 -21.11 8.75
N TYR A 391 11.72 -22.33 8.26
CA TYR A 391 12.04 -22.58 6.84
C TYR A 391 10.94 -22.11 5.86
N SER A 392 9.67 -22.06 6.30
CA SER A 392 8.56 -21.54 5.48
C SER A 392 8.39 -20.03 5.62
N GLU A 393 8.50 -19.53 6.85
CA GLU A 393 8.06 -18.19 7.23
C GLU A 393 9.19 -17.17 7.40
N GLY A 394 10.44 -17.64 7.48
CA GLY A 394 11.66 -16.84 7.62
C GLY A 394 12.04 -16.55 9.08
N LEU A 395 12.68 -15.41 9.30
CA LEU A 395 13.19 -14.99 10.60
C LEU A 395 12.09 -14.36 11.47
N PHE A 396 12.08 -14.74 12.73
CA PHE A 396 11.34 -14.10 13.82
C PHE A 396 12.34 -13.48 14.79
N MET A 397 12.09 -12.25 15.21
CA MET A 397 12.97 -11.48 16.10
C MET A 397 12.15 -10.53 16.96
N VAL A 398 12.62 -10.24 18.17
CA VAL A 398 11.97 -9.24 19.03
C VAL A 398 12.26 -7.80 18.55
N PRO A 399 11.32 -6.85 18.68
CA PRO A 399 11.50 -5.48 18.16
C PRO A 399 12.73 -4.73 18.71
N ARG A 400 13.12 -4.98 19.97
CA ARG A 400 14.33 -4.37 20.55
C ARG A 400 15.62 -4.88 19.91
N ASP A 401 15.66 -6.14 19.46
CA ASP A 401 16.80 -6.71 18.74
C ASP A 401 16.85 -6.24 17.29
N MET A 402 15.68 -6.03 16.67
CA MET A 402 15.59 -5.35 15.37
C MET A 402 16.22 -3.94 15.45
N ALA A 403 16.01 -3.22 16.55
CA ALA A 403 16.60 -1.88 16.74
C ALA A 403 18.13 -1.93 16.82
N LYS A 404 18.72 -3.02 17.33
CA LYS A 404 20.19 -3.21 17.35
C LYS A 404 20.77 -3.34 15.95
N LEU A 405 20.09 -4.03 15.03
CA LEU A 405 20.47 -4.08 13.61
C LEU A 405 20.44 -2.69 12.96
N GLY A 406 19.41 -1.88 13.28
CA GLY A 406 19.35 -0.48 12.84
C GLY A 406 20.47 0.38 13.44
N ARG A 407 20.76 0.20 14.74
CA ARG A 407 21.83 0.92 15.45
C ARG A 407 23.21 0.59 14.90
N LEU A 408 23.44 -0.66 14.51
CA LEU A 408 24.68 -1.08 13.86
C LEU A 408 24.94 -0.29 12.58
N PHE A 409 23.93 -0.13 11.71
CA PHE A 409 24.06 0.68 10.50
C PHE A 409 24.19 2.18 10.80
N LEU A 410 23.42 2.70 11.76
CA LEU A 410 23.51 4.09 12.21
C LEU A 410 24.91 4.45 12.72
N ASN A 411 25.55 3.53 13.44
CA ASN A 411 26.87 3.67 14.03
C ASN A 411 28.00 3.16 13.13
N LYS A 412 27.77 3.09 11.81
CA LYS A 412 28.79 2.72 10.82
C LYS A 412 29.47 1.37 11.09
N GLY A 413 28.70 0.42 11.60
CA GLY A 413 29.11 -0.95 11.89
C GLY A 413 29.69 -1.17 13.29
N GLU A 414 29.64 -0.16 14.18
CA GLU A 414 30.07 -0.29 15.57
C GLU A 414 28.91 -0.55 16.53
N PHE A 415 29.12 -1.48 17.46
CA PHE A 415 28.21 -1.78 18.56
C PHE A 415 29.01 -2.22 19.79
N GLY A 416 28.67 -1.72 20.98
CA GLY A 416 29.37 -2.08 22.22
C GLY A 416 30.88 -1.81 22.21
N GLY A 417 31.34 -0.80 21.45
CA GLY A 417 32.78 -0.48 21.31
C GLY A 417 33.56 -1.40 20.37
N SER A 418 32.90 -2.38 19.73
CA SER A 418 33.50 -3.26 18.72
C SER A 418 32.92 -2.99 17.34
N ARG A 419 33.77 -3.06 16.32
CA ARG A 419 33.34 -2.99 14.92
C ARG A 419 32.96 -4.37 14.42
N ILE A 420 31.68 -4.57 14.16
CA ILE A 420 31.12 -5.83 13.66
C ILE A 420 31.07 -5.81 12.13
N LEU A 421 30.67 -4.69 11.52
CA LEU A 421 30.69 -4.49 10.07
C LEU A 421 31.60 -3.31 9.72
N SER A 422 32.22 -3.31 8.55
CA SER A 422 32.97 -2.14 8.10
C SER A 422 32.06 -0.93 7.89
N SER A 423 32.64 0.26 8.08
CA SER A 423 31.96 1.51 7.74
C SER A 423 31.74 1.59 6.24
N ALA A 424 32.65 1.05 5.42
CA ALA A 424 32.47 0.96 3.97
C ALA A 424 31.20 0.19 3.60
N TRP A 425 30.90 -0.93 4.26
CA TRP A 425 29.69 -1.71 4.02
C TRP A 425 28.42 -0.95 4.41
N THR A 426 28.39 -0.36 5.61
CA THR A 426 27.22 0.39 6.10
C THR A 426 27.00 1.71 5.33
N ASP A 427 28.08 2.46 5.05
CA ASP A 427 28.05 3.70 4.26
C ASP A 427 27.63 3.44 2.81
N SER A 428 27.86 2.24 2.27
CA SER A 428 27.44 1.92 0.90
C SER A 428 25.91 1.93 0.69
N ALA A 429 25.14 1.66 1.74
CA ALA A 429 23.68 1.83 1.74
C ALA A 429 23.30 3.31 1.91
N MET A 430 24.00 4.04 2.79
CA MET A 430 23.80 5.48 3.01
C MET A 430 24.14 6.32 1.77
N GLY A 431 25.19 5.99 1.02
CA GLY A 431 25.61 6.70 -0.19
C GLY A 431 24.64 6.56 -1.38
N ARG A 432 23.50 5.87 -1.19
CA ARG A 432 22.47 5.70 -2.22
C ARG A 432 21.57 6.92 -2.36
N PHE A 433 21.61 7.87 -1.44
CA PHE A 433 20.94 9.16 -1.64
C PHE A 433 21.61 10.00 -2.73
N GLU A 434 22.90 9.78 -2.98
CA GLU A 434 23.75 10.56 -3.88
C GLU A 434 23.98 9.87 -5.24
N LYS A 435 23.58 8.60 -5.38
CA LYS A 435 23.75 7.83 -6.63
C LYS A 435 22.48 7.84 -7.46
N SER A 436 22.65 7.91 -8.79
CA SER A 436 21.55 7.95 -9.76
C SER A 436 20.66 6.70 -9.72
N TYR A 437 21.26 5.51 -9.56
CA TYR A 437 20.56 4.23 -9.61
C TYR A 437 21.50 3.04 -9.28
N PRO A 438 21.03 1.92 -8.70
CA PRO A 438 19.79 1.73 -7.94
C PRO A 438 19.91 2.32 -6.53
N ARG A 439 18.79 2.78 -5.96
CA ARG A 439 18.70 3.26 -4.57
C ARG A 439 18.74 2.12 -3.55
N TYR A 440 18.18 0.96 -3.89
CA TYR A 440 18.17 -0.21 -3.03
C TYR A 440 19.54 -0.88 -3.01
N PHE A 441 20.13 -1.02 -1.83
CA PHE A 441 21.39 -1.73 -1.66
C PHE A 441 21.55 -2.29 -0.25
N ASN A 442 22.22 -3.44 -0.14
CA ASN A 442 22.35 -4.21 1.10
C ASN A 442 21.00 -4.44 1.81
N HIS A 443 19.95 -4.49 1.00
CA HIS A 443 18.56 -4.63 1.40
C HIS A 443 17.95 -3.47 2.21
N TRP A 444 18.53 -2.27 2.10
CA TRP A 444 17.99 -1.02 2.65
C TRP A 444 17.39 -0.11 1.56
N TRP A 445 16.28 0.53 1.90
CA TRP A 445 15.62 1.55 1.10
C TRP A 445 16.00 2.95 1.60
N PRO A 446 16.62 3.80 0.77
CA PRO A 446 16.74 5.22 1.07
C PRO A 446 15.40 5.91 0.81
N ILE A 447 14.81 6.46 1.87
CA ILE A 447 13.52 7.15 1.90
C ILE A 447 13.76 8.59 2.35
N VAL A 448 12.88 9.51 1.91
CA VAL A 448 12.83 10.87 2.46
C VAL A 448 11.48 11.12 3.09
N PHE A 449 11.49 11.41 4.39
CA PHE A 449 10.30 11.84 5.12
C PHE A 449 10.16 13.36 5.07
N PHE A 450 8.93 13.85 4.94
CA PHE A 450 8.61 15.27 5.06
C PHE A 450 7.96 15.52 6.42
N VAL A 451 8.68 16.15 7.33
CA VAL A 451 8.21 16.47 8.68
C VAL A 451 8.04 17.96 8.80
N ASN A 452 6.80 18.42 8.94
CA ASN A 452 6.44 19.85 8.93
C ASN A 452 7.00 20.59 7.69
N GLY A 453 7.04 19.91 6.54
CA GLY A 453 7.60 20.43 5.29
C GLY A 453 9.11 20.28 5.14
N THR A 454 9.84 19.89 6.18
CA THR A 454 11.28 19.66 6.15
C THR A 454 11.60 18.24 5.67
N PRO A 455 12.36 18.07 4.57
CA PRO A 455 12.78 16.76 4.08
C PRO A 455 13.94 16.19 4.93
N ILE A 456 13.90 14.89 5.23
CA ILE A 456 14.92 14.21 6.02
C ILE A 456 15.24 12.87 5.39
N LYS A 457 16.54 12.56 5.26
CA LYS A 457 16.99 11.25 4.82
C LYS A 457 16.74 10.19 5.90
N ALA A 458 16.19 9.05 5.49
CA ALA A 458 16.11 7.86 6.32
C ALA A 458 16.43 6.59 5.52
N LEU A 459 17.14 5.64 6.13
CA LEU A 459 17.22 4.27 5.59
C LEU A 459 16.14 3.42 6.22
N GLN A 460 15.42 2.64 5.43
CA GLN A 460 14.38 1.76 5.92
C GLN A 460 14.55 0.33 5.38
N ALA A 461 14.45 -0.66 6.26
CA ALA A 461 14.20 -2.04 5.89
C ALA A 461 12.72 -2.35 6.15
N GLY A 462 11.99 -2.80 5.13
CA GLY A 462 10.54 -3.04 5.20
C GLY A 462 10.18 -4.51 5.09
N GLY A 463 9.22 -4.95 5.90
CA GLY A 463 8.64 -6.28 5.93
C GLY A 463 7.18 -6.29 5.46
N TRP A 464 6.78 -7.38 4.79
CA TRP A 464 5.38 -7.58 4.44
C TRP A 464 4.53 -7.80 5.70
N GLY A 465 3.52 -6.93 5.87
CA GLY A 465 2.71 -6.82 7.08
C GLY A 465 2.86 -5.50 7.82
N GLY A 466 3.82 -4.64 7.42
CA GLY A 466 4.02 -3.30 7.97
C GLY A 466 5.15 -3.19 8.99
N GLN A 467 5.98 -4.22 9.13
CA GLN A 467 7.16 -4.14 9.98
C GLN A 467 8.21 -3.27 9.30
N THR A 468 8.89 -2.39 10.05
CA THR A 468 10.02 -1.61 9.53
C THR A 468 11.13 -1.46 10.57
N ILE A 469 12.37 -1.35 10.09
CA ILE A 469 13.48 -0.72 10.81
C ILE A 469 13.81 0.56 10.04
N THR A 470 13.63 1.72 10.66
CA THR A 470 13.87 3.03 10.06
C THR A 470 14.99 3.73 10.81
N ILE A 471 16.05 4.11 10.10
CA ILE A 471 17.20 4.85 10.62
C ILE A 471 17.10 6.27 10.10
N ALA A 472 17.09 7.26 10.98
CA ALA A 472 17.17 8.69 10.65
C ALA A 472 18.51 9.25 11.17
N PRO A 473 19.59 9.21 10.36
CA PRO A 473 20.93 9.50 10.85
C PRO A 473 21.12 10.93 11.36
N ALA A 474 20.52 11.90 10.67
CA ALA A 474 20.57 13.30 11.08
C ALA A 474 19.91 13.54 12.45
N LEU A 475 19.02 12.64 12.87
CA LEU A 475 18.37 12.66 14.18
C LEU A 475 19.05 11.73 15.19
N ASN A 476 20.05 10.93 14.78
CA ASN A 476 20.63 9.85 15.58
C ASN A 476 19.56 8.91 16.16
N THR A 477 18.58 8.54 15.33
CA THR A 477 17.38 7.78 15.73
C THR A 477 17.22 6.49 14.95
N VAL A 478 16.81 5.42 15.64
CA VAL A 478 16.27 4.19 15.06
C VAL A 478 14.84 4.01 15.54
N ILE A 479 13.92 3.79 14.61
CA ILE A 479 12.51 3.51 14.87
C ILE A 479 12.19 2.12 14.32
N VAL A 480 11.67 1.25 15.17
CA VAL A 480 11.15 -0.05 14.79
C VAL A 480 9.65 -0.06 15.01
N GLN A 481 8.93 -0.61 14.05
CA GLN A 481 7.53 -1.00 14.26
C GLN A 481 7.30 -2.39 13.70
N THR A 482 6.32 -3.10 14.24
CA THR A 482 5.86 -4.38 13.69
C THR A 482 4.36 -4.36 13.47
N GLY A 483 3.86 -5.22 12.59
CA GLY A 483 2.43 -5.31 12.29
C GLY A 483 2.03 -6.58 11.54
N GLY A 484 0.72 -6.73 11.32
CA GLY A 484 0.10 -7.90 10.68
C GLY A 484 -0.91 -7.55 9.59
N ASN A 485 -0.54 -6.61 8.71
CA ASN A 485 -1.38 -6.05 7.65
C ASN A 485 -1.11 -6.65 6.26
N GLN A 486 -0.82 -7.95 6.14
CA GLN A 486 -0.49 -8.61 4.87
C GLN A 486 -1.65 -8.62 3.87
N LEU A 487 -2.88 -8.48 4.36
CA LEU A 487 -4.12 -8.59 3.58
C LEU A 487 -4.91 -7.29 3.48
N GLN A 488 -4.41 -6.22 4.10
CA GLN A 488 -5.10 -4.94 4.18
C GLN A 488 -4.16 -3.82 3.70
N PRO A 489 -4.62 -2.93 2.81
CA PRO A 489 -3.89 -1.70 2.53
C PRO A 489 -3.74 -0.90 3.83
N ALA A 490 -2.52 -0.48 4.13
CA ALA A 490 -2.25 0.42 5.24
C ALA A 490 -1.04 1.28 4.91
N ASP A 491 -1.10 2.56 5.27
CA ASP A 491 0.06 3.44 5.26
C ASP A 491 0.96 3.08 6.45
N TYR A 492 1.90 2.17 6.21
CA TYR A 492 2.83 1.71 7.23
C TYR A 492 3.68 2.84 7.80
N ASP A 493 3.92 3.91 7.05
CA ASP A 493 4.82 4.99 7.47
C ASP A 493 4.10 6.10 8.23
N ALA A 494 2.77 6.08 8.32
CA ALA A 494 1.98 7.13 8.98
C ALA A 494 2.38 7.32 10.46
N CYS A 495 2.62 6.24 11.21
CA CYS A 495 3.10 6.33 12.61
C CYS A 495 4.41 7.13 12.69
N ILE A 496 5.34 6.85 11.79
CA ILE A 496 6.67 7.45 11.76
C ILE A 496 6.60 8.90 11.31
N ARG A 497 5.94 9.14 10.16
CA ARG A 497 5.84 10.44 9.49
C ARG A 497 5.01 11.45 10.27
N ASP A 498 3.86 11.04 10.81
CA ASP A 498 2.85 11.98 11.35
C ASP A 498 2.96 12.15 12.88
N TYR A 499 3.69 11.25 13.56
CA TYR A 499 3.81 11.28 15.03
C TYR A 499 5.26 11.19 15.53
N LEU A 500 5.98 10.12 15.20
CA LEU A 500 7.28 9.85 15.85
C LEU A 500 8.37 10.83 15.42
N LEU A 501 8.54 11.10 14.12
CA LEU A 501 9.50 12.10 13.67
C LEU A 501 9.10 13.53 14.08
N PRO A 502 7.82 13.96 13.96
CA PRO A 502 7.38 15.23 14.53
C PRO A 502 7.60 15.37 16.04
N ALA A 503 7.51 14.27 16.80
CA ALA A 503 7.80 14.28 18.24
C ALA A 503 9.27 14.59 18.53
N ILE A 504 10.19 14.12 17.68
CA ILE A 504 11.64 14.34 17.82
C ILE A 504 12.02 15.73 17.27
N MET A 505 11.45 16.15 16.14
CA MET A 505 11.77 17.41 15.47
C MET A 505 10.91 18.57 15.99
N THR A 506 11.05 18.84 17.27
CA THR A 506 10.44 20.03 17.88
C THR A 506 11.04 21.31 17.28
N PRO A 507 10.35 22.46 17.35
CA PRO A 507 10.92 23.72 16.92
C PRO A 507 12.27 24.05 17.58
N ALA A 508 12.45 23.67 18.85
CA ALA A 508 13.71 23.82 19.57
C ALA A 508 14.83 22.95 18.96
N TYR A 509 14.54 21.66 18.73
CA TYR A 509 15.50 20.75 18.08
C TYR A 509 15.95 21.27 16.71
N MET A 510 15.02 21.77 15.90
CA MET A 510 15.30 22.31 14.57
C MET A 510 16.13 23.59 14.61
N ALA A 511 15.95 24.44 15.62
CA ALA A 511 16.76 25.64 15.79
C ALA A 511 18.21 25.30 16.13
N GLU A 512 18.44 24.24 16.90
CA GLU A 512 19.78 23.77 17.28
C GLU A 512 20.47 22.93 16.19
N HIS A 513 19.68 22.30 15.29
CA HIS A 513 20.19 21.36 14.28
C HIS A 513 19.77 21.75 12.85
N PRO A 514 20.27 22.88 12.30
CA PRO A 514 19.90 23.36 10.97
C PRO A 514 20.38 22.45 9.81
N ASP A 515 21.25 21.48 10.08
CA ASP A 515 21.77 20.52 9.09
C ASP A 515 20.93 19.23 8.98
N VAL A 516 19.85 19.12 9.76
CA VAL A 516 18.90 17.99 9.68
C VAL A 516 18.17 17.94 8.33
N GLU A 517 17.98 19.11 7.71
CA GLU A 517 17.31 19.21 6.42
C GLU A 517 18.14 18.56 5.30
N TYR A 518 17.51 17.69 4.53
CA TYR A 518 18.09 17.18 3.29
C TYR A 518 18.13 18.28 2.21
N ARG A 519 19.25 19.01 2.14
CA ARG A 519 19.46 20.11 1.18
C ARG A 519 19.63 19.66 -0.29
N GLY A 520 19.80 18.37 -0.55
CA GLY A 520 19.86 17.82 -1.92
C GLY A 520 18.49 17.75 -2.61
N LEU A 521 17.40 17.96 -1.87
CA LEU A 521 16.06 18.09 -2.42
C LEU A 521 15.80 19.53 -2.87
N ARG A 522 15.53 19.72 -4.17
CA ARG A 522 15.01 20.98 -4.70
C ARG A 522 13.48 20.98 -4.61
N ARG A 523 12.89 22.05 -4.09
CA ARG A 523 11.46 22.13 -3.78
C ARG A 523 10.78 23.26 -4.54
N SER A 524 9.55 22.99 -4.97
CA SER A 524 8.63 24.03 -5.44
C SER A 524 8.23 24.91 -4.26
N LYS A 525 8.51 26.21 -4.33
CA LYS A 525 8.12 27.17 -3.27
C LYS A 525 6.61 27.41 -3.33
N ASN A 526 5.96 27.46 -2.17
CA ASN A 526 4.53 27.81 -2.00
C ASN A 526 3.50 26.88 -2.70
N LEU A 527 3.93 25.73 -3.24
CA LEU A 527 3.04 24.77 -3.88
C LEU A 527 2.40 23.86 -2.81
N LYS A 528 1.07 23.88 -2.70
CA LYS A 528 0.31 23.06 -1.74
C LYS A 528 -0.80 22.34 -2.47
N TRP A 529 -0.91 21.02 -2.26
CA TRP A 529 -2.01 20.22 -2.79
C TRP A 529 -3.35 20.70 -2.23
N GLU A 530 -4.32 20.86 -3.12
CA GLU A 530 -5.72 21.17 -2.81
C GLU A 530 -6.59 20.05 -3.41
N MET A 531 -7.45 19.45 -2.59
CA MET A 531 -8.30 18.35 -3.03
C MET A 531 -9.50 18.89 -3.81
N HIS A 532 -9.65 18.38 -5.03
CA HIS A 532 -10.86 18.45 -5.84
C HIS A 532 -11.15 17.06 -6.39
N TRP A 533 -12.43 16.74 -6.61
CA TRP A 533 -12.81 15.50 -7.29
C TRP A 533 -12.20 15.46 -8.69
N ASN A 534 -12.21 16.59 -9.40
CA ASN A 534 -11.38 16.73 -10.58
C ASN A 534 -9.93 17.08 -10.17
N THR A 535 -9.08 16.05 -10.08
CA THR A 535 -7.69 16.20 -9.64
C THR A 535 -6.83 17.09 -10.53
N GLU A 536 -7.16 17.23 -11.83
CA GLU A 536 -6.51 18.18 -12.74
C GLU A 536 -6.75 19.62 -12.28
N MET A 537 -7.99 19.93 -11.89
CA MET A 537 -8.37 21.25 -11.38
C MET A 537 -7.69 21.53 -10.03
N GLY A 538 -7.57 20.53 -9.15
CA GLY A 538 -6.72 20.57 -7.95
C GLY A 538 -5.27 20.98 -8.23
N CYS A 539 -4.65 20.31 -9.21
CA CYS A 539 -3.29 20.64 -9.65
C CYS A 539 -3.20 22.08 -10.17
N MET A 540 -4.08 22.47 -11.10
CA MET A 540 -4.06 23.81 -11.70
C MET A 540 -4.29 24.91 -10.68
N LYS A 541 -5.24 24.71 -9.76
CA LYS A 541 -5.54 25.65 -8.68
C LYS A 541 -4.32 25.88 -7.79
N ALA A 542 -3.69 24.80 -7.36
CA ALA A 542 -2.48 24.86 -6.55
C ALA A 542 -1.34 25.60 -7.26
N CYS A 543 -1.16 25.37 -8.57
CA CYS A 543 -0.15 26.07 -9.37
C CYS A 543 -0.46 27.56 -9.51
N ALA A 544 -1.70 27.93 -9.84
CA ALA A 544 -2.11 29.33 -9.96
C ALA A 544 -1.89 30.09 -8.62
N LYS A 545 -2.27 29.45 -7.51
CA LYS A 545 -2.06 30.00 -6.16
C LYS A 545 -0.59 30.16 -5.80
N SER A 546 0.29 29.24 -6.22
CA SER A 546 1.73 29.37 -5.97
C SER A 546 2.35 30.57 -6.69
N PHE A 547 1.72 31.04 -7.77
CA PHE A 547 2.10 32.27 -8.48
C PHE A 547 1.41 33.53 -7.95
N GLY A 548 0.55 33.41 -6.92
CA GLY A 548 -0.23 34.53 -6.40
C GLY A 548 -1.38 34.96 -7.30
N ILE A 549 -1.84 34.11 -8.22
CA ILE A 549 -2.97 34.41 -9.11
C ILE A 549 -4.27 34.22 -8.31
N PRO A 550 -5.10 35.27 -8.12
CA PRO A 550 -6.34 35.18 -7.36
C PRO A 550 -7.43 34.54 -8.21
N LEU A 551 -7.53 33.21 -8.12
CA LEU A 551 -8.50 32.43 -8.89
C LEU A 551 -9.48 31.73 -7.95
N SER A 552 -10.78 32.04 -8.05
CA SER A 552 -11.83 31.26 -7.37
C SER A 552 -12.02 29.91 -8.06
N ASP A 553 -12.61 28.94 -7.38
CA ASP A 553 -12.91 27.64 -8.01
C ASP A 553 -13.92 27.80 -9.14
N ALA A 554 -14.96 28.63 -8.93
CA ALA A 554 -15.91 29.02 -9.97
C ALA A 554 -15.20 29.56 -11.23
N ARG A 555 -14.26 30.49 -11.07
CA ARG A 555 -13.53 31.08 -12.20
C ARG A 555 -12.59 30.08 -12.88
N LEU A 556 -11.98 29.18 -12.13
CA LEU A 556 -11.16 28.10 -12.69
C LEU A 556 -12.00 27.10 -13.49
N TYR A 557 -13.06 26.55 -12.92
CA TYR A 557 -13.93 25.56 -13.57
C TYR A 557 -14.73 26.14 -14.73
N GLY A 558 -15.31 27.32 -14.54
CA GLY A 558 -16.11 27.96 -15.56
C GLY A 558 -15.27 28.56 -16.69
N GLY A 559 -14.15 29.21 -16.36
CA GLY A 559 -13.26 29.83 -17.34
C GLY A 559 -12.48 28.82 -18.21
N THR A 560 -12.30 27.59 -17.74
CA THR A 560 -11.78 26.48 -18.56
C THR A 560 -12.89 25.67 -19.25
N GLY A 561 -14.16 25.95 -18.94
CA GLY A 561 -15.33 25.19 -19.39
C GLY A 561 -15.54 23.84 -18.70
N VAL A 562 -14.55 23.33 -17.95
CA VAL A 562 -14.56 21.99 -17.33
C VAL A 562 -15.76 21.79 -16.40
N GLY A 563 -16.23 22.85 -15.71
CA GLY A 563 -17.42 22.77 -14.85
C GLY A 563 -18.69 22.29 -15.56
N PHE A 564 -18.79 22.50 -16.87
CA PHE A 564 -19.96 22.13 -17.66
C PHE A 564 -19.84 20.76 -18.33
N LEU A 565 -18.64 20.16 -18.35
CA LEU A 565 -18.39 18.98 -19.17
C LEU A 565 -18.92 17.70 -18.52
N ILE A 566 -19.60 16.90 -19.32
CA ILE A 566 -19.98 15.52 -19.01
C ILE A 566 -19.56 14.65 -20.16
N ASN A 567 -18.90 13.54 -19.85
CA ASN A 567 -18.70 12.47 -20.79
C ASN A 567 -18.69 11.10 -20.12
N VAL A 568 -19.09 10.09 -20.87
CA VAL A 568 -19.28 8.72 -20.37
C VAL A 568 -18.79 7.74 -21.42
N ASP A 569 -17.87 6.86 -21.03
CA ASP A 569 -17.37 5.77 -21.88
C ASP A 569 -18.34 4.57 -21.90
N GLU A 570 -17.99 3.48 -22.56
CA GLU A 570 -18.84 2.31 -22.73
C GLU A 570 -19.15 1.53 -21.44
N ARG A 571 -18.53 1.89 -20.31
CA ARG A 571 -18.70 1.23 -19.01
C ARG A 571 -18.95 2.20 -17.85
N ALA A 572 -18.97 3.51 -18.12
CA ALA A 572 -18.95 4.55 -17.12
C ALA A 572 -17.78 4.39 -16.14
N GLU A 573 -16.59 3.98 -16.61
CA GLU A 573 -15.38 3.89 -15.78
C GLU A 573 -14.94 5.29 -15.33
N ALA A 574 -14.11 5.36 -14.28
CA ALA A 574 -13.49 6.60 -13.79
C ALA A 574 -12.40 7.16 -14.74
N LYS A 575 -12.50 6.86 -16.05
CA LYS A 575 -11.60 7.33 -17.10
C LYS A 575 -12.17 8.50 -17.87
N SER A 576 -13.48 8.72 -17.82
CA SER A 576 -14.14 9.63 -18.75
C SER A 576 -13.58 11.05 -18.66
N MET A 577 -13.37 11.62 -17.47
CA MET A 577 -12.71 12.94 -17.36
C MET A 577 -11.17 12.89 -17.32
N ALA A 578 -10.56 11.74 -17.07
CA ALA A 578 -9.11 11.59 -16.97
C ALA A 578 -8.39 11.50 -18.33
N VAL A 579 -9.08 11.03 -19.38
CA VAL A 579 -8.48 10.56 -20.65
C VAL A 579 -9.02 11.28 -21.91
N TRP A 580 -9.88 12.29 -21.77
CA TRP A 580 -10.29 13.12 -22.93
C TRP A 580 -9.20 14.13 -23.33
N ASN A 581 -9.39 14.79 -24.48
CA ASN A 581 -8.40 15.72 -24.99
C ASN A 581 -8.48 17.09 -24.28
N TRP A 582 -7.72 17.22 -23.20
CA TRP A 582 -7.61 18.43 -22.36
C TRP A 582 -7.10 19.69 -23.07
N ARG A 583 -6.64 19.59 -24.32
CA ARG A 583 -6.06 20.71 -25.06
C ARG A 583 -6.96 21.96 -25.07
N GLY A 584 -8.28 21.79 -25.23
CA GLY A 584 -9.21 22.92 -25.20
C GLY A 584 -9.20 23.68 -23.87
N ALA A 585 -9.25 22.95 -22.74
CA ALA A 585 -9.15 23.55 -21.41
C ALA A 585 -7.78 24.22 -21.18
N TYR A 586 -6.68 23.60 -21.63
CA TYR A 586 -5.33 24.18 -21.50
C TYR A 586 -5.15 25.47 -22.31
N GLU A 587 -5.75 25.55 -23.50
CA GLU A 587 -5.77 26.78 -24.30
C GLU A 587 -6.54 27.89 -23.55
N LEU A 588 -7.64 27.56 -22.87
CA LEU A 588 -8.43 28.53 -22.08
C LEU A 588 -7.75 29.00 -20.80
N CYS A 589 -6.84 28.22 -20.20
CA CYS A 589 -6.08 28.64 -19.01
C CYS A 589 -5.38 29.99 -19.22
N ARG A 590 -4.94 30.30 -20.45
CA ARG A 590 -4.24 31.56 -20.77
C ARG A 590 -5.09 32.79 -20.53
N ASN A 591 -6.42 32.65 -20.54
CA ASN A 591 -7.35 33.72 -20.22
C ASN A 591 -7.54 33.89 -18.70
N LEU A 592 -7.00 32.98 -17.89
CA LEU A 592 -7.07 32.96 -16.42
C LEU A 592 -5.76 33.40 -15.75
N GLY A 593 -4.77 33.80 -16.53
CA GLY A 593 -3.49 34.30 -16.02
C GLY A 593 -2.37 33.26 -15.94
N PHE A 594 -2.52 32.09 -16.57
CA PHE A 594 -1.46 31.08 -16.62
C PHE A 594 -1.56 30.19 -17.87
N SER A 595 -0.45 29.55 -18.24
CA SER A 595 -0.40 28.61 -19.36
C SER A 595 -0.09 27.21 -18.85
N VAL A 596 -0.64 26.20 -19.53
CA VAL A 596 -0.34 24.78 -19.29
C VAL A 596 0.23 24.18 -20.56
N GLU A 597 1.43 23.63 -20.46
CA GLU A 597 2.08 22.86 -21.50
C GLU A 597 2.15 21.40 -21.05
N SER A 598 1.81 20.44 -21.90
CA SER A 598 1.80 19.02 -21.53
C SER A 598 2.59 18.15 -22.50
N ILE A 599 3.21 17.10 -21.97
CA ILE A 599 3.92 16.07 -22.73
C ILE A 599 3.25 14.73 -22.43
N TRP A 600 2.84 14.03 -23.48
CA TRP A 600 2.17 12.74 -23.41
C TRP A 600 2.88 11.71 -24.30
N MET A 601 3.13 10.51 -23.77
CA MET A 601 3.75 9.42 -24.54
C MET A 601 3.37 8.05 -24.00
N HIS A 602 2.90 7.14 -24.86
CA HIS A 602 2.64 5.75 -24.49
C HIS A 602 3.93 4.91 -24.54
N LYS A 603 4.10 3.97 -23.62
CA LYS A 603 5.30 3.13 -23.46
C LYS A 603 5.65 2.24 -24.67
N SER A 604 4.72 2.05 -25.59
CA SER A 604 4.97 1.34 -26.86
C SER A 604 5.76 2.18 -27.87
N ASN A 605 5.93 3.49 -27.64
CA ASN A 605 6.71 4.34 -28.52
C ASN A 605 8.22 4.07 -28.34
N LYS A 606 8.97 3.96 -29.45
CA LYS A 606 10.42 3.72 -29.44
C LYS A 606 11.21 4.84 -28.74
N GLU A 607 10.71 6.06 -28.77
CA GLU A 607 11.32 7.24 -28.14
C GLU A 607 10.91 7.42 -26.67
N PHE A 608 10.18 6.46 -26.07
CA PHE A 608 9.63 6.60 -24.72
C PHE A 608 10.72 6.86 -23.68
N SER A 609 11.79 6.06 -23.65
CA SER A 609 12.89 6.23 -22.69
C SER A 609 13.64 7.55 -22.87
N ALA A 610 13.82 8.00 -24.12
CA ALA A 610 14.43 9.30 -24.42
C ALA A 610 13.52 10.45 -23.93
N THR A 611 12.21 10.31 -24.14
CA THR A 611 11.20 11.29 -23.69
C THR A 611 11.15 11.39 -22.17
N GLN A 612 11.26 10.27 -21.43
CA GLN A 612 11.36 10.28 -19.97
C GLN A 612 12.52 11.15 -19.49
N LYS A 613 13.67 11.07 -20.17
CA LYS A 613 14.86 11.86 -19.84
C LYS A 613 14.66 13.35 -20.15
N VAL A 614 14.02 13.69 -21.27
CA VAL A 614 13.67 15.08 -21.60
C VAL A 614 12.72 15.67 -20.56
N VAL A 615 11.67 14.92 -20.16
CA VAL A 615 10.74 15.33 -19.12
C VAL A 615 11.45 15.57 -17.80
N TRP A 616 12.37 14.67 -17.42
CA TRP A 616 13.18 14.82 -16.22
C TRP A 616 13.93 16.13 -16.20
N ASP A 617 14.67 16.43 -17.26
CA ASP A 617 15.48 17.64 -17.34
C ASP A 617 14.60 18.91 -17.34
N ARG A 618 13.43 18.87 -17.98
CA ARG A 618 12.46 19.96 -17.99
C ARG A 618 11.81 20.22 -16.63
N VAL A 619 11.45 19.20 -15.88
CA VAL A 619 10.86 19.36 -14.54
C VAL A 619 11.86 20.02 -13.60
N ARG A 620 13.13 19.60 -13.65
CA ARG A 620 14.19 20.23 -12.86
C ARG A 620 14.34 21.71 -13.19
N GLN A 621 14.43 22.03 -14.48
CA GLN A 621 14.51 23.42 -14.94
C GLN A 621 13.30 24.24 -14.49
N ALA A 622 12.09 23.69 -14.58
CA ALA A 622 10.87 24.37 -14.16
C ALA A 622 10.89 24.69 -12.66
N ILE A 623 11.19 23.70 -11.81
CA ILE A 623 11.23 23.88 -10.35
C ILE A 623 12.33 24.86 -9.95
N ASP A 624 13.53 24.77 -10.55
CA ASP A 624 14.63 25.71 -10.28
C ASP A 624 14.29 27.15 -10.70
N SER A 625 13.46 27.31 -11.73
CA SER A 625 12.96 28.61 -12.20
C SER A 625 11.74 29.12 -11.42
N GLY A 626 11.27 28.38 -10.41
CA GLY A 626 10.08 28.73 -9.62
C GLY A 626 8.74 28.45 -10.32
N TYR A 627 8.74 27.67 -11.39
CA TYR A 627 7.53 27.19 -12.07
C TYR A 627 7.01 25.89 -11.45
N ALA A 628 5.73 25.60 -11.68
CA ALA A 628 5.06 24.46 -11.09
C ALA A 628 4.86 23.35 -12.13
N CYS A 629 4.87 22.10 -11.68
CA CYS A 629 4.62 20.94 -12.53
C CYS A 629 3.69 19.96 -11.81
N TYR A 630 2.95 19.18 -12.60
CA TYR A 630 2.16 18.07 -12.09
C TYR A 630 2.13 16.94 -13.12
N GLY A 631 1.97 15.70 -12.66
CA GLY A 631 2.07 14.50 -13.49
C GLY A 631 0.80 13.65 -13.45
N PHE A 632 0.62 12.87 -14.53
CA PHE A 632 -0.37 11.82 -14.66
C PHE A 632 0.23 10.48 -14.26
N ASP A 633 -0.52 9.71 -13.47
CA ASP A 633 -0.24 8.29 -13.22
C ASP A 633 1.19 7.98 -12.74
N LEU A 634 1.64 8.75 -11.75
CA LEU A 634 2.95 8.60 -11.12
C LEU A 634 2.99 7.47 -10.07
N ASP A 635 1.86 7.20 -9.41
CA ASP A 635 1.73 6.18 -8.35
C ASP A 635 0.28 5.68 -8.27
N ASN A 636 -0.30 5.30 -9.41
CA ASN A 636 -1.71 4.94 -9.58
C ASN A 636 -2.73 6.05 -9.24
N SER A 637 -2.29 7.23 -8.82
CA SER A 637 -3.12 8.44 -8.67
C SER A 637 -3.32 9.13 -10.03
N ILE A 638 -4.54 9.59 -10.30
CA ILE A 638 -4.91 10.20 -11.59
C ILE A 638 -4.07 11.45 -11.87
N ARG A 639 -3.97 12.43 -10.96
CA ARG A 639 -3.07 13.59 -11.08
C ARG A 639 -2.40 13.90 -9.75
N THR A 640 -1.10 14.21 -9.79
CA THR A 640 -0.31 14.57 -8.60
C THR A 640 0.60 15.76 -8.87
N LEU A 641 0.68 16.69 -7.92
CA LEU A 641 1.63 17.81 -7.98
C LEU A 641 3.05 17.32 -7.80
N ILE A 642 4.00 17.84 -8.58
CA ILE A 642 5.42 17.67 -8.33
C ILE A 642 5.87 18.74 -7.33
N ILE A 643 6.10 18.31 -6.09
CA ILE A 643 6.49 19.19 -4.98
C ILE A 643 8.01 19.38 -4.86
N GLY A 644 8.79 18.54 -5.56
CA GLY A 644 10.23 18.66 -5.60
C GLY A 644 10.89 17.56 -6.40
N TYR A 645 12.22 17.62 -6.48
CA TYR A 645 13.04 16.63 -7.16
C TYR A 645 14.41 16.53 -6.48
N ASP A 646 15.07 15.37 -6.61
CA ASP A 646 16.48 15.22 -6.24
C ASP A 646 17.31 14.65 -7.40
N ALA A 647 18.48 14.06 -7.16
CA ALA A 647 19.34 13.58 -8.25
C ALA A 647 18.66 12.57 -9.20
N ILE A 648 17.55 11.93 -8.80
CA ILE A 648 17.08 10.73 -9.49
C ILE A 648 15.57 10.64 -9.75
N GLY A 649 14.76 11.53 -9.19
CA GLY A 649 13.32 11.42 -9.35
C GLY A 649 12.50 12.55 -8.74
N TYR A 650 11.18 12.38 -8.85
CA TYR A 650 10.18 13.36 -8.49
C TYR A 650 9.57 13.04 -7.12
N TYR A 651 9.41 14.06 -6.30
CA TYR A 651 8.56 14.00 -5.12
C TYR A 651 7.20 14.58 -5.49
N HIS A 652 6.13 13.85 -5.18
CA HIS A 652 4.79 14.23 -5.58
C HIS A 652 3.77 14.15 -4.43
N LYS A 653 2.63 14.82 -4.62
CA LYS A 653 1.50 14.81 -3.69
C LYS A 653 0.18 14.87 -4.47
N GLY A 654 -0.78 14.02 -4.13
CA GLY A 654 -2.11 14.01 -4.75
C GLY A 654 -3.14 13.23 -3.96
N TRP A 655 -4.37 13.15 -4.48
CA TRP A 655 -5.46 12.39 -3.90
C TRP A 655 -5.22 10.88 -4.09
N GLU A 656 -5.39 10.10 -3.02
CA GLU A 656 -5.06 8.67 -2.94
C GLU A 656 -3.60 8.34 -3.26
N ALA A 657 -2.70 9.34 -3.24
CA ALA A 657 -1.27 9.07 -3.20
C ALA A 657 -0.94 8.44 -1.83
N GLU A 658 -1.21 7.14 -1.68
CA GLU A 658 -1.05 6.34 -0.46
C GLU A 658 0.42 6.22 -0.03
N ARG A 659 1.37 6.82 -0.74
CA ARG A 659 2.81 6.56 -0.59
C ARG A 659 3.63 7.84 -0.65
N GLY A 660 3.94 8.39 0.51
CA GLY A 660 5.15 9.19 0.71
C GLY A 660 6.44 8.34 0.61
N LYS A 661 6.52 7.34 -0.29
CA LYS A 661 7.58 6.31 -0.36
C LYS A 661 8.89 6.79 -1.02
N GLY A 662 9.21 8.07 -0.87
CA GLY A 662 10.33 8.67 -1.58
C GLY A 662 9.98 9.01 -3.03
N PRO A 663 10.99 9.33 -3.86
CA PRO A 663 10.74 9.86 -5.20
C PRO A 663 10.29 8.76 -6.15
N VAL A 664 9.37 9.09 -7.06
CA VAL A 664 9.16 8.31 -8.28
C VAL A 664 10.38 8.53 -9.16
N TYR A 665 11.13 7.45 -9.46
CA TYR A 665 12.31 7.56 -10.30
C TYR A 665 11.93 8.12 -11.67
N TRP A 666 12.77 8.96 -12.24
CA TRP A 666 12.40 9.65 -13.48
C TRP A 666 12.13 8.69 -14.65
N TYR A 667 12.78 7.53 -14.66
CA TYR A 667 12.60 6.47 -15.67
C TYR A 667 11.43 5.51 -15.37
N GLU A 668 10.76 5.66 -14.22
CA GLU A 668 9.52 4.95 -13.90
C GLU A 668 8.26 5.73 -14.33
N LEU A 669 8.41 7.00 -14.70
CA LEU A 669 7.31 7.83 -15.18
C LEU A 669 6.62 7.17 -16.40
N GLY A 670 5.34 6.83 -16.26
CA GLY A 670 4.55 6.14 -17.29
C GLY A 670 4.83 4.64 -17.45
N GLN A 671 5.52 4.01 -16.49
CA GLN A 671 5.77 2.55 -16.47
C GLN A 671 4.69 1.75 -15.72
N THR A 672 3.67 2.42 -15.22
CA THR A 672 2.47 1.81 -14.61
C THR A 672 1.72 0.90 -15.60
N ASN A 673 0.61 0.32 -15.13
CA ASN A 673 -0.27 -0.50 -15.95
C ASN A 673 -0.94 0.31 -17.07
N ILE A 674 -1.21 1.61 -16.88
CA ILE A 674 -1.73 2.47 -17.96
C ILE A 674 -0.66 2.66 -19.05
N GLY A 675 0.62 2.69 -18.66
CA GLY A 675 1.72 2.76 -19.61
C GLY A 675 1.81 4.10 -20.33
N LEU A 676 1.30 5.16 -19.71
CA LEU A 676 1.22 6.50 -20.29
C LEU A 676 2.03 7.46 -19.43
N LEU A 677 3.06 8.06 -20.01
CA LEU A 677 3.74 9.21 -19.44
C LEU A 677 2.87 10.45 -19.71
N GLY A 678 2.55 11.20 -18.67
CA GLY A 678 1.93 12.53 -18.76
C GLY A 678 2.59 13.49 -17.77
N MET A 679 3.13 14.61 -18.27
CA MET A 679 3.71 15.67 -17.43
C MET A 679 3.27 17.04 -17.91
N HIS A 680 2.90 17.89 -16.97
CA HIS A 680 2.33 19.22 -17.20
C HIS A 680 3.21 20.29 -16.57
N PHE A 681 3.46 21.37 -17.30
CA PHE A 681 4.28 22.50 -16.90
C PHE A 681 3.42 23.75 -16.90
N VAL A 682 3.32 24.40 -15.74
CA VAL A 682 2.47 25.57 -15.54
C VAL A 682 3.33 26.82 -15.35
N ARG A 683 2.99 27.88 -16.08
CA ARG A 683 3.68 29.17 -15.99
C ARG A 683 2.69 30.33 -15.87
N PRO A 684 2.95 31.35 -15.05
CA PRO A 684 2.13 32.56 -15.03
C PRO A 684 2.22 33.26 -16.40
N ALA A 685 1.12 33.86 -16.83
CA ALA A 685 1.01 34.62 -18.07
C ALA A 685 -0.04 35.72 -17.89
N PRO A 686 0.06 36.88 -18.57
CA PRO A 686 -1.06 37.83 -18.57
C PRO A 686 -2.29 37.20 -19.26
N PRO A 687 -3.53 37.51 -18.83
CA PRO A 687 -4.73 37.11 -19.56
C PRO A 687 -4.67 37.53 -21.03
N GLU A 688 -4.82 36.59 -21.96
CA GLU A 688 -4.74 36.87 -23.41
C GLU A 688 -5.92 37.70 -23.94
N VAL A 689 -7.08 37.62 -23.27
CA VAL A 689 -8.31 38.31 -23.71
C VAL A 689 -9.06 38.95 -22.52
N PRO A 690 -9.89 39.98 -22.78
CA PRO A 690 -10.78 40.55 -21.77
C PRO A 690 -11.79 39.54 -21.21
N TYR A 691 -12.34 39.81 -20.02
CA TYR A 691 -13.27 38.92 -19.34
C TYR A 691 -14.49 38.50 -20.20
N ARG A 692 -15.08 39.44 -20.95
CA ARG A 692 -16.20 39.17 -21.87
C ARG A 692 -15.86 38.09 -22.89
N GLU A 693 -14.69 38.19 -23.49
CA GLU A 693 -14.21 37.24 -24.50
C GLU A 693 -13.77 35.91 -23.87
N MET A 694 -13.26 35.93 -22.64
CA MET A 694 -12.95 34.71 -21.88
C MET A 694 -14.22 33.89 -21.62
N VAL A 695 -15.28 34.52 -21.14
CA VAL A 695 -16.59 33.87 -20.92
C VAL A 695 -17.12 33.28 -22.22
N ARG A 696 -17.11 34.06 -23.31
CA ARG A 696 -17.55 33.60 -24.63
C ARG A 696 -16.79 32.37 -25.11
N LYS A 697 -15.45 32.41 -25.09
CA LYS A 697 -14.59 31.29 -25.51
C LYS A 697 -14.81 30.03 -24.66
N ALA A 698 -14.96 30.20 -23.35
CA ALA A 698 -15.24 29.08 -22.45
C ALA A 698 -16.58 28.42 -22.77
N LEU A 699 -17.66 29.21 -22.93
CA LEU A 699 -18.98 28.69 -23.26
C LEU A 699 -19.03 28.08 -24.68
N GLN A 700 -18.31 28.67 -25.65
CA GLN A 700 -18.19 28.09 -26.99
C GLN A 700 -17.54 26.70 -26.95
N PHE A 701 -16.47 26.54 -26.17
CA PHE A 701 -15.83 25.24 -25.96
C PHE A 701 -16.80 24.22 -25.33
N VAL A 702 -17.62 24.63 -24.37
CA VAL A 702 -18.65 23.78 -23.75
C VAL A 702 -19.68 23.30 -24.78
N LEU A 703 -20.13 24.17 -25.68
CA LEU A 703 -21.09 23.82 -26.74
C LEU A 703 -20.48 22.81 -27.72
N GLU A 704 -19.24 23.03 -28.16
CA GLU A 704 -18.53 22.10 -29.04
C GLU A 704 -18.32 20.73 -28.40
N PHE A 705 -17.93 20.69 -27.12
CA PHE A 705 -17.72 19.45 -26.38
C PHE A 705 -19.04 18.69 -26.23
N SER A 706 -20.10 19.37 -25.79
CA SER A 706 -21.43 18.78 -25.59
C SER A 706 -22.07 18.29 -26.90
N ALA A 707 -21.64 18.84 -28.04
CA ALA A 707 -22.02 18.37 -29.37
C ALA A 707 -21.21 17.14 -29.85
N ASN A 708 -20.46 16.47 -28.96
CA ASN A 708 -19.63 15.30 -29.28
C ASN A 708 -18.57 15.59 -30.35
N SER A 709 -17.99 16.79 -30.36
CA SER A 709 -16.95 17.13 -31.33
C SER A 709 -15.77 16.16 -31.23
N PRO A 710 -15.37 15.49 -32.34
CA PRO A 710 -14.24 14.56 -32.35
C PRO A 710 -12.90 15.24 -32.08
N LYS A 711 -12.88 16.58 -32.08
CA LYS A 711 -11.72 17.38 -31.67
C LYS A 711 -11.40 17.16 -30.17
N TRP A 712 -12.43 16.94 -29.35
CA TRP A 712 -12.32 16.93 -27.89
C TRP A 712 -12.73 15.59 -27.27
N VAL A 713 -13.76 14.95 -27.83
CA VAL A 713 -14.40 13.76 -27.28
C VAL A 713 -13.87 12.51 -28.01
N PRO A 714 -13.23 11.57 -27.29
CA PRO A 714 -12.80 10.30 -27.86
C PRO A 714 -13.97 9.48 -28.45
N ALA A 715 -13.69 8.65 -29.45
CA ALA A 715 -14.71 7.90 -30.18
C ALA A 715 -15.51 6.90 -29.32
N ASP A 716 -14.88 6.37 -28.28
CA ASP A 716 -15.49 5.46 -27.29
C ASP A 716 -16.30 6.20 -26.21
N CYS A 717 -16.25 7.53 -26.18
CA CYS A 717 -16.98 8.37 -25.23
C CYS A 717 -18.20 9.05 -25.88
N LYS A 718 -19.17 9.40 -25.04
CA LYS A 718 -20.27 10.31 -25.40
C LYS A 718 -20.32 11.46 -24.42
N ALA A 719 -20.54 12.66 -24.92
CA ALA A 719 -20.53 13.91 -24.17
C ALA A 719 -21.90 14.58 -24.13
N GLY A 720 -22.06 15.52 -23.19
CA GLY A 720 -23.28 16.31 -23.03
C GLY A 720 -24.52 15.42 -22.85
N PRO A 721 -25.65 15.74 -23.51
CA PRO A 721 -26.87 14.92 -23.45
C PRO A 721 -26.68 13.45 -23.83
N ASP A 722 -25.86 13.16 -24.85
CA ASP A 722 -25.56 11.77 -25.25
C ASP A 722 -24.78 11.02 -24.16
N GLY A 723 -23.94 11.73 -23.40
CA GLY A 723 -23.24 11.18 -22.23
C GLY A 723 -24.20 10.75 -21.13
N TYR A 724 -25.18 11.60 -20.78
CA TYR A 724 -26.24 11.23 -19.85
C TYR A 724 -27.06 10.05 -20.33
N ALA A 725 -27.49 10.06 -21.60
CA ALA A 725 -28.27 8.97 -22.20
C ALA A 725 -27.51 7.63 -22.13
N ARG A 726 -26.20 7.65 -22.42
CA ARG A 726 -25.33 6.48 -22.27
C ARG A 726 -25.26 6.01 -20.82
N TRP A 727 -25.08 6.92 -19.87
CA TRP A 727 -25.00 6.56 -18.45
C TRP A 727 -26.29 5.88 -17.98
N VAL A 728 -27.44 6.43 -18.37
CA VAL A 728 -28.76 5.83 -18.10
C VAL A 728 -28.83 4.42 -18.68
N SER A 729 -28.44 4.23 -19.94
CA SER A 729 -28.44 2.91 -20.58
C SER A 729 -27.54 1.88 -19.87
N LEU A 730 -26.39 2.32 -19.35
CA LEU A 730 -25.48 1.45 -18.60
C LEU A 730 -26.05 1.04 -17.23
N LEU A 731 -26.76 1.93 -16.56
CA LEU A 731 -27.47 1.61 -15.32
C LEU A 731 -28.68 0.69 -15.56
N GLU A 732 -29.43 0.91 -16.63
CA GLU A 732 -30.56 0.07 -17.03
C GLU A 732 -30.10 -1.35 -17.36
N SER A 733 -29.00 -1.47 -18.11
CA SER A 733 -28.43 -2.76 -18.51
C SER A 733 -27.63 -3.46 -17.41
N GLY A 734 -27.34 -2.78 -16.29
CA GLY A 734 -26.52 -3.32 -15.21
C GLY A 734 -25.04 -3.49 -15.57
N LYS A 735 -24.57 -2.85 -16.65
CA LYS A 735 -23.20 -2.95 -17.17
C LYS A 735 -22.27 -1.83 -16.68
N ALA A 736 -22.79 -0.86 -15.94
CA ALA A 736 -21.98 0.22 -15.39
C ALA A 736 -20.93 -0.31 -14.39
N ASP A 737 -19.76 0.33 -14.36
CA ASP A 737 -18.73 0.06 -13.36
C ASP A 737 -19.06 0.75 -12.03
N GLY A 738 -18.98 0.01 -10.92
CA GLY A 738 -19.40 0.52 -9.61
C GLY A 738 -18.46 1.60 -9.06
N TYR A 739 -17.16 1.49 -9.33
CA TYR A 739 -16.20 2.52 -8.96
C TYR A 739 -16.44 3.79 -9.80
N GLY A 740 -16.50 3.63 -11.12
CA GLY A 740 -16.72 4.72 -12.06
C GLY A 740 -18.03 5.46 -11.85
N VAL A 741 -19.15 4.79 -11.54
CA VAL A 741 -20.42 5.45 -11.20
C VAL A 741 -20.26 6.38 -9.99
N SER A 742 -19.63 5.90 -8.90
CA SER A 742 -19.44 6.70 -7.69
C SER A 742 -18.49 7.88 -7.90
N TYR A 743 -17.40 7.65 -8.63
CA TYR A 743 -16.40 8.69 -8.91
C TYR A 743 -16.96 9.76 -9.85
N ASN A 744 -17.54 9.35 -10.98
CA ASN A 744 -18.13 10.25 -11.97
C ASN A 744 -19.27 11.07 -11.35
N ALA A 745 -20.11 10.48 -10.48
CA ALA A 745 -21.17 11.22 -9.81
C ALA A 745 -20.64 12.37 -8.94
N ALA A 746 -19.60 12.11 -8.14
CA ALA A 746 -19.01 13.12 -7.28
C ALA A 746 -18.27 14.21 -8.08
N GLU A 747 -17.49 13.81 -9.09
CA GLU A 747 -16.76 14.73 -9.97
C GLU A 747 -17.71 15.62 -10.77
N PHE A 748 -18.78 15.04 -11.31
CA PHE A 748 -19.78 15.78 -12.07
C PHE A 748 -20.63 16.70 -11.20
N ALA A 749 -20.96 16.29 -9.97
CA ALA A 749 -21.64 17.16 -9.02
C ALA A 749 -20.77 18.38 -8.64
N GLU A 750 -19.46 18.16 -8.41
CA GLU A 750 -18.50 19.24 -8.13
C GLU A 750 -18.42 20.22 -9.31
N GLY A 751 -18.22 19.71 -10.52
CA GLY A 751 -18.11 20.54 -11.73
C GLY A 751 -19.36 21.40 -11.96
N ARG A 752 -20.56 20.78 -11.90
CA ARG A 752 -21.82 21.50 -12.12
C ARG A 752 -22.10 22.56 -11.07
N ARG A 753 -21.71 22.36 -9.81
CA ARG A 753 -21.82 23.39 -8.77
C ARG A 753 -21.01 24.63 -9.16
N PHE A 754 -19.75 24.46 -9.53
CA PHE A 754 -18.90 25.57 -9.92
C PHE A 754 -19.29 26.22 -11.25
N ALA A 755 -19.92 25.48 -12.16
CA ALA A 755 -20.53 26.04 -13.37
C ALA A 755 -21.64 27.05 -13.04
N VAL A 756 -22.51 26.75 -12.07
CA VAL A 756 -23.56 27.67 -11.61
C VAL A 756 -22.95 28.93 -10.99
N GLU A 757 -22.00 28.77 -10.08
CA GLU A 757 -21.31 29.90 -9.43
C GLU A 757 -20.61 30.79 -10.46
N PHE A 758 -20.00 30.20 -11.50
CA PHE A 758 -19.39 30.95 -12.59
C PHE A 758 -20.40 31.75 -13.41
N LEU A 759 -21.57 31.18 -13.72
CA LEU A 759 -22.62 31.89 -14.45
C LEU A 759 -23.18 33.05 -13.62
N GLU A 760 -23.30 32.90 -12.30
CA GLU A 760 -23.70 33.98 -11.38
C GLU A 760 -22.65 35.11 -11.36
N GLU A 761 -21.37 34.75 -11.31
CA GLU A 761 -20.26 35.71 -11.41
C GLU A 761 -20.29 36.45 -12.77
N ALA A 762 -20.45 35.72 -13.87
CA ALA A 762 -20.47 36.27 -15.23
C ALA A 762 -21.67 37.18 -15.46
N LYS A 763 -22.86 36.81 -14.95
CA LYS A 763 -24.05 37.67 -14.98
C LYS A 763 -23.78 39.01 -14.30
N THR A 764 -23.14 38.98 -13.14
CA THR A 764 -22.85 40.18 -12.36
C THR A 764 -21.85 41.10 -13.08
N GLN A 765 -20.85 40.53 -13.76
CA GLN A 765 -19.79 41.29 -14.42
C GLN A 765 -20.15 41.77 -15.85
N LEU A 766 -21.04 41.06 -16.57
CA LEU A 766 -21.35 41.37 -17.98
C LEU A 766 -22.60 42.25 -18.17
N GLY A 767 -23.33 42.57 -17.10
CA GLY A 767 -24.40 43.58 -17.11
C GLY A 767 -25.80 43.04 -17.44
N SER A 768 -26.78 43.96 -17.49
CA SER A 768 -28.22 43.63 -17.55
C SER A 768 -28.70 43.04 -18.87
N GLU A 769 -28.01 43.30 -19.98
CA GLU A 769 -28.45 42.93 -21.34
C GLU A 769 -28.59 41.41 -21.51
N LEU A 770 -27.69 40.64 -20.91
CA LEU A 770 -27.67 39.17 -20.96
C LEU A 770 -28.43 38.52 -19.80
N SER A 771 -29.05 39.31 -18.91
CA SER A 771 -29.52 38.81 -17.62
C SER A 771 -30.57 37.71 -17.72
N LEU A 772 -31.49 37.78 -18.70
CA LEU A 772 -32.50 36.75 -18.90
C LEU A 772 -31.90 35.41 -19.36
N LEU A 773 -30.90 35.45 -20.24
CA LEU A 773 -30.21 34.25 -20.70
C LEU A 773 -29.36 33.64 -19.60
N PHE A 774 -28.66 34.47 -18.81
CA PHE A 774 -27.96 34.00 -17.62
C PHE A 774 -28.91 33.43 -16.57
N ASP A 775 -30.05 34.07 -16.30
CA ASP A 775 -31.04 33.56 -15.36
C ASP A 775 -31.58 32.19 -15.77
N GLU A 776 -31.83 32.00 -17.07
CA GLU A 776 -32.23 30.70 -17.57
C GLU A 776 -31.10 29.67 -17.45
N ALA A 777 -29.88 30.00 -17.87
CA ALA A 777 -28.73 29.11 -17.75
C ALA A 777 -28.48 28.71 -16.28
N ILE A 778 -28.45 29.67 -15.36
CA ILE A 778 -28.28 29.46 -13.92
C ILE A 778 -29.38 28.55 -13.38
N ARG A 779 -30.64 28.81 -13.73
CA ARG A 779 -31.78 27.99 -13.29
C ARG A 779 -31.62 26.54 -13.74
N GLN A 780 -31.30 26.31 -15.01
CA GLN A 780 -31.17 24.96 -15.57
C GLN A 780 -29.94 24.23 -15.01
N TYR A 781 -28.78 24.88 -14.96
CA TYR A 781 -27.57 24.27 -14.40
C TYR A 781 -27.69 24.01 -12.91
N ARG A 782 -28.47 24.81 -12.16
CA ARG A 782 -28.78 24.51 -10.75
C ARG A 782 -29.61 23.24 -10.60
N LEU A 783 -30.61 23.03 -11.46
CA LEU A 783 -31.38 21.77 -11.50
C LEU A 783 -30.50 20.57 -11.88
N ALA A 784 -29.59 20.72 -12.84
CA ALA A 784 -28.64 19.67 -13.20
C ALA A 784 -27.70 19.36 -12.01
N ALA A 785 -27.13 20.39 -11.37
CA ALA A 785 -26.27 20.26 -10.20
C ALA A 785 -26.95 19.55 -9.03
N GLU A 786 -28.22 19.89 -8.73
CA GLU A 786 -28.99 19.25 -7.67
C GLU A 786 -29.22 17.76 -7.92
N ASN A 787 -29.51 17.37 -9.17
CA ASN A 787 -29.72 15.97 -9.52
C ASN A 787 -28.40 15.18 -9.55
N LEU A 788 -27.30 15.77 -10.00
CA LEU A 788 -25.97 15.15 -9.91
C LEU A 788 -25.50 15.02 -8.47
N ARG A 789 -25.82 15.99 -7.59
CA ARG A 789 -25.56 15.85 -6.15
C ARG A 789 -26.33 14.66 -5.57
N LYS A 790 -27.62 14.52 -5.90
CA LYS A 790 -28.41 13.33 -5.49
C LYS A 790 -27.83 12.03 -6.04
N MET A 791 -27.28 12.03 -7.25
CA MET A 791 -26.52 10.89 -7.79
C MET A 791 -25.29 10.56 -6.93
N SER A 792 -24.52 11.57 -6.55
CA SER A 792 -23.35 11.41 -5.69
C SER A 792 -23.72 10.89 -4.30
N ASP A 793 -24.80 11.40 -3.71
CA ASP A 793 -25.30 10.94 -2.40
C ASP A 793 -25.79 9.47 -2.47
N LEU A 794 -26.33 9.06 -3.62
CA LEU A 794 -26.84 7.71 -3.84
C LEU A 794 -25.73 6.68 -4.08
N PHE A 795 -24.61 7.12 -4.67
CA PHE A 795 -23.40 6.33 -4.92
C PHE A 795 -22.18 7.01 -4.30
N PRO A 796 -22.08 7.03 -2.95
CA PRO A 796 -20.95 7.63 -2.27
C PRO A 796 -19.66 6.89 -2.63
N HIS A 797 -18.58 7.65 -2.84
CA HIS A 797 -17.30 7.10 -3.27
C HIS A 797 -16.43 6.61 -2.10
N ASP A 798 -16.60 7.19 -0.92
CA ASP A 798 -15.85 6.93 0.34
C ASP A 798 -16.22 5.61 1.03
N VAL A 799 -17.04 4.77 0.40
CA VAL A 799 -17.43 3.44 0.89
C VAL A 799 -16.57 2.33 0.29
N SER A 800 -16.54 1.15 0.92
CA SER A 800 -15.71 0.03 0.44
C SER A 800 -16.07 -0.43 -0.98
N ALA A 801 -15.14 -1.09 -1.67
CA ALA A 801 -15.39 -1.67 -3.00
C ALA A 801 -16.58 -2.64 -3.01
N VAL A 802 -16.74 -3.42 -1.93
CA VAL A 802 -17.89 -4.31 -1.72
C VAL A 802 -19.18 -3.49 -1.64
N GLN A 803 -19.19 -2.42 -0.84
CA GLN A 803 -20.35 -1.55 -0.69
C GLN A 803 -20.72 -0.88 -2.02
N ARG A 804 -19.74 -0.40 -2.81
CA ARG A 804 -19.99 0.17 -4.14
C ARG A 804 -20.67 -0.84 -5.08
N ALA A 805 -20.18 -2.09 -5.10
CA ALA A 805 -20.78 -3.16 -5.89
C ALA A 805 -22.21 -3.48 -5.43
N THR A 806 -22.45 -3.52 -4.11
CA THR A 806 -23.78 -3.75 -3.53
C THR A 806 -24.75 -2.62 -3.89
N ASN A 807 -24.32 -1.36 -3.73
CA ASN A 807 -25.13 -0.18 -4.09
C ASN A 807 -25.56 -0.23 -5.55
N LEU A 808 -24.67 -0.66 -6.45
CA LEU A 808 -24.99 -0.78 -7.87
C LEU A 808 -25.94 -1.94 -8.18
N ARG A 809 -25.92 -3.04 -7.41
CA ARG A 809 -26.84 -4.18 -7.57
C ARG A 809 -28.24 -3.90 -7.05
N ASP A 810 -28.41 -2.94 -6.15
CA ASP A 810 -29.71 -2.48 -5.67
C ASP A 810 -30.55 -1.87 -6.82
N LYS A 811 -31.66 -2.53 -7.13
CA LYS A 811 -32.57 -2.14 -8.22
C LYS A 811 -33.26 -0.81 -7.94
N GLN A 812 -33.64 -0.55 -6.69
CA GLN A 812 -34.31 0.69 -6.32
C GLN A 812 -33.35 1.87 -6.42
N ARG A 813 -32.12 1.71 -5.93
CA ARG A 813 -31.06 2.73 -6.12
C ARG A 813 -30.82 3.01 -7.60
N ARG A 814 -30.64 1.98 -8.44
CA ARG A 814 -30.47 2.22 -9.89
C ARG A 814 -31.67 2.94 -10.50
N GLN A 815 -32.89 2.63 -10.10
CA GLN A 815 -34.08 3.31 -10.62
C GLN A 815 -34.11 4.79 -10.24
N SER A 816 -33.81 5.13 -8.99
CA SER A 816 -33.67 6.53 -8.55
C SER A 816 -32.54 7.25 -9.30
N ALA A 817 -31.43 6.55 -9.51
CA ALA A 817 -30.29 7.07 -10.26
C ALA A 817 -30.67 7.48 -11.69
N ILE A 818 -31.37 6.58 -12.40
CA ILE A 818 -31.87 6.82 -13.75
C ILE A 818 -32.81 8.03 -13.78
N GLN A 819 -33.68 8.18 -12.77
CA GLN A 819 -34.57 9.34 -12.67
C GLN A 819 -33.79 10.65 -12.52
N TYR A 820 -32.78 10.68 -11.63
CA TYR A 820 -31.95 11.86 -11.43
C TYR A 820 -31.14 12.20 -12.67
N LEU A 821 -30.55 11.22 -13.35
CA LEU A 821 -29.80 11.45 -14.59
C LEU A 821 -30.69 11.97 -15.72
N ARG A 822 -31.92 11.45 -15.87
CA ARG A 822 -32.88 11.97 -16.85
C ARG A 822 -33.27 13.42 -16.55
N ALA A 823 -33.56 13.73 -15.29
CA ALA A 823 -33.87 15.10 -14.88
C ALA A 823 -32.68 16.06 -15.09
N ALA A 824 -31.46 15.61 -14.80
CA ALA A 824 -30.24 16.37 -15.06
C ALA A 824 -30.02 16.59 -16.57
N MET A 825 -30.22 15.56 -17.39
CA MET A 825 -30.14 15.64 -18.85
C MET A 825 -31.14 16.63 -19.45
N ASP A 826 -32.39 16.60 -18.99
CA ASP A 826 -33.44 17.52 -19.47
C ASP A 826 -33.10 18.98 -19.13
N ALA A 827 -32.51 19.21 -17.95
CA ALA A 827 -32.02 20.52 -17.55
C ALA A 827 -30.78 20.92 -18.38
N GLU A 828 -29.83 20.01 -18.60
CA GLU A 828 -28.63 20.22 -19.41
C GLU A 828 -28.98 20.70 -20.83
N VAL A 829 -29.93 20.03 -21.51
CA VAL A 829 -30.36 20.40 -22.86
C VAL A 829 -30.87 21.85 -22.91
N LYS A 830 -31.64 22.27 -21.91
CA LYS A 830 -32.15 23.65 -21.82
C LYS A 830 -31.04 24.63 -21.45
N GLY A 831 -30.13 24.25 -20.55
CA GLY A 831 -28.96 25.02 -20.16
C GLY A 831 -28.06 25.31 -21.36
N LEU A 832 -27.71 24.29 -22.14
CA LEU A 832 -26.90 24.42 -23.35
C LEU A 832 -27.53 25.38 -24.38
N LYS A 833 -28.87 25.34 -24.54
CA LYS A 833 -29.57 26.30 -25.40
C LYS A 833 -29.43 27.74 -24.89
N ALA A 834 -29.51 27.96 -23.59
CA ALA A 834 -29.27 29.28 -22.99
C ALA A 834 -27.81 29.72 -23.18
N LEU A 835 -26.84 28.83 -22.97
CA LEU A 835 -25.42 29.12 -23.21
C LEU A 835 -25.14 29.50 -24.68
N ALA A 836 -25.77 28.82 -25.65
CA ALA A 836 -25.65 29.18 -27.06
C ALA A 836 -26.15 30.60 -27.35
N GLY A 837 -27.28 31.00 -26.76
CA GLY A 837 -27.78 32.37 -26.87
C GLY A 837 -26.84 33.41 -26.22
N ILE A 838 -26.20 33.06 -25.09
CA ILE A 838 -25.20 33.93 -24.47
C ILE A 838 -24.00 34.11 -25.41
N VAL A 839 -23.48 33.02 -25.98
CA VAL A 839 -22.34 33.08 -26.92
C VAL A 839 -22.67 33.95 -28.14
N GLU A 840 -23.84 33.76 -28.75
CA GLU A 840 -24.27 34.54 -29.93
C GLU A 840 -24.32 36.04 -29.65
N GLN A 841 -24.84 36.46 -28.48
CA GLN A 841 -24.88 37.87 -28.09
C GLN A 841 -23.52 38.41 -27.63
N LEU A 842 -22.61 37.55 -27.18
CA LEU A 842 -21.24 37.95 -26.89
C LEU A 842 -20.40 38.12 -28.16
N GLU A 843 -20.74 37.48 -29.28
CA GLU A 843 -20.08 37.64 -30.58
C GLU A 843 -20.47 38.92 -31.32
N ASN A 844 -21.71 39.39 -31.13
CA ASN A 844 -22.26 40.58 -31.80
C ASN A 844 -22.59 41.65 -30.75
N PRO A 845 -21.60 42.46 -30.31
CA PRO A 845 -21.75 43.42 -29.22
C PRO A 845 -22.71 44.57 -29.50
#